data_AF-A0AAW0BTM4-F1
#
_entry.id   AF-A0AAW0BTM4-F1
#
_cell.length_a   1.000
_cell.length_b   1.000
_cell.length_c   1.000
_cell.angle_alpha   90.00
_cell.angle_beta   90.00
_cell.angle_gamma   90.00
#
_symmetry.space_group_name_H-M   'P 1'
#
loop_
_entity.id
_entity.type
_entity.pdbx_description
1 polymer ?
#
loop_
_entity_poly.entity_id
_entity_poly.type
_entity_poly.pdbx_seq_one_letter_code
_entity_poly.pdbx_strand_id
1 'polypeptide(L)'
;NQESWDGSSRHPKGDVNVSGFFSDAAVKIRCRKVDLTCNGIDWCQFPDRSHFAGCERYEADEEEMCKLWNHELDQNEVEAASHIGIIARFYTRIRNAECKVPCDGVPILVRYTQNALAYGKEHFIGCSGWNLGERGRHIYFAIPANVPERDVRYLVENDGNLPPGHDLPDTKCVLTVHPRVKLQNCHTSYSHIINNQIVPAKMERRGCDSKLIIFVPINFSPDTAHKAIILLKKPHNHPMHPPSKPNASDQLKLRTAVTETGVLGLTVQKILNAPSTSRIYDGKRVAEVSPAYTDTREIRDALAAEKLREHPHGMDWKGVLHHINNHELRLPKAERYIHTAVTKNGFRLVVTLHPQLAMLIHKVLALNIDYTFKRVGDNMDEWEVVGFVDRLKKRKSISHSISWTKAFSQLFKEFFDTVEDVTGQKLLIAPFYKDAQRRIFMLDGEAPQALGLGAFLSTYNKPEISGIWTTNPIKQLLSYCLKTCSIHFERHINEMPPDIPKSTLNLLKSIMHARTQEEVDAWWEAVEKETHPTVVAWVKHKHDNICLLNSVNKFLSNISEENFDITPNHSNLPESGHPGRNAETGIKMPLLTAILKSQERDNIKVREMSGVETNAIMSKRWNDSAERKKLSAQRKIWTARKAAERTDQLSSYDSLQVARDSEVQEQSASLERQKELEVQIKSLQEQMKIDKHHSDFKELIVELCREIDEEKDLQQK
;
A
#
# COMPACT_ATOMS: atom_id res chain seq x y z
N ASN A 1 0.97 -22.66 26.96
CA ASN A 1 2.07 -23.61 27.29
C ASN A 1 3.40 -22.90 27.22
N GLN A 2 3.80 -22.39 28.38
CA GLN A 2 5.05 -21.67 28.62
C GLN A 2 6.24 -22.62 28.83
N GLU A 3 5.95 -23.88 29.15
CA GLU A 3 6.92 -24.95 29.30
C GLU A 3 6.83 -25.95 28.16
N SER A 4 7.99 -26.52 27.85
CA SER A 4 8.15 -27.53 26.82
C SER A 4 8.11 -28.91 27.45
N TRP A 5 6.99 -29.62 27.29
CA TRP A 5 6.82 -30.98 27.77
C TRP A 5 6.93 -31.97 26.62
N ASP A 6 7.65 -33.07 26.82
CA ASP A 6 7.68 -34.23 25.92
C ASP A 6 7.17 -35.48 26.65
N GLY A 7 6.52 -36.40 25.92
CA GLY A 7 5.99 -37.63 26.49
C GLY A 7 4.81 -38.23 25.71
N SER A 8 4.46 -39.46 26.09
CA SER A 8 3.44 -40.27 25.43
C SER A 8 2.07 -40.10 26.11
N SER A 9 1.07 -39.70 25.33
CA SER A 9 -0.34 -39.67 25.73
C SER A 9 -1.16 -40.87 25.23
N ARG A 10 -0.53 -41.82 24.50
CA ARG A 10 -1.24 -42.73 23.58
C ARG A 10 -1.23 -44.23 23.90
N HIS A 11 -0.66 -44.71 25.01
CA HIS A 11 -0.61 -46.16 25.28
C HIS A 11 -1.54 -46.63 26.42
N PRO A 12 -2.36 -47.69 26.23
CA PRO A 12 -3.22 -48.30 27.27
C PRO A 12 -2.45 -49.02 28.40
N LYS A 13 -1.13 -49.23 28.25
CA LYS A 13 -0.28 -49.82 29.29
C LYS A 13 0.13 -48.74 30.29
N GLY A 14 -0.75 -48.42 31.23
CA GLY A 14 -0.46 -47.40 32.26
C GLY A 14 -1.64 -46.86 33.06
N ASP A 15 -2.87 -47.37 32.83
CA ASP A 15 -4.02 -47.00 33.66
C ASP A 15 -3.77 -47.36 35.12
N VAL A 16 -4.08 -46.43 36.03
CA VAL A 16 -3.88 -46.61 37.47
C VAL A 16 -5.13 -46.20 38.24
N ASN A 17 -5.32 -46.81 39.40
CA ASN A 17 -6.37 -46.42 40.34
C ASN A 17 -5.82 -45.34 41.28
N VAL A 18 -6.40 -44.14 41.21
CA VAL A 18 -5.95 -42.95 41.94
C VAL A 18 -7.02 -42.53 42.94
N SER A 19 -6.63 -42.33 44.21
CA SER A 19 -7.46 -41.73 45.26
C SER A 19 -7.26 -40.21 45.31
N GLY A 20 -8.24 -39.47 45.83
CA GLY A 20 -8.13 -38.01 46.04
C GLY A 20 -8.90 -37.12 45.06
N PHE A 21 -9.72 -37.70 44.18
CA PHE A 21 -10.68 -36.94 43.36
C PHE A 21 -11.94 -36.52 44.15
N PHE A 22 -12.20 -37.19 45.27
CA PHE A 22 -13.29 -36.94 46.21
C PHE A 22 -12.72 -36.74 47.62
N SER A 23 -13.51 -36.15 48.51
CA SER A 23 -13.15 -35.96 49.93
C SER A 23 -12.92 -37.28 50.67
N ASP A 24 -13.54 -38.37 50.22
CA ASP A 24 -13.26 -39.71 50.71
C ASP A 24 -12.04 -40.32 50.00
N ALA A 25 -10.95 -40.47 50.76
CA ALA A 25 -9.69 -41.06 50.29
C ALA A 25 -9.79 -42.55 49.94
N ALA A 26 -10.86 -43.25 50.36
CA ALA A 26 -11.08 -44.65 50.03
C ALA A 26 -11.56 -44.86 48.57
N VAL A 27 -12.19 -43.85 47.98
CA VAL A 27 -12.71 -43.92 46.61
C VAL A 27 -11.57 -43.78 45.60
N LYS A 28 -11.29 -44.87 44.88
CA LYS A 28 -10.27 -44.92 43.82
C LYS A 28 -10.92 -44.87 42.45
N ILE A 29 -10.46 -43.94 41.61
CA ILE A 29 -10.91 -43.80 40.23
C ILE A 29 -9.86 -44.35 39.29
N ARG A 30 -10.30 -45.09 38.27
CA ARG A 30 -9.43 -45.51 37.18
C ARG A 30 -9.09 -44.32 36.28
N CYS A 31 -7.83 -43.95 36.27
CA CYS A 31 -7.32 -42.82 35.51
C CYS A 31 -6.27 -43.28 34.49
N ARG A 32 -6.28 -42.61 33.34
CA ARG A 32 -5.17 -42.63 32.40
C ARG A 32 -4.04 -41.80 32.99
N LYS A 33 -2.87 -42.41 33.13
CA LYS A 33 -1.64 -41.73 33.54
C LYS A 33 -0.91 -41.20 32.30
N VAL A 34 -0.61 -39.91 32.29
CA VAL A 34 0.23 -39.27 31.29
C VAL A 34 1.51 -38.82 31.99
N ASP A 35 2.63 -39.42 31.62
CA ASP A 35 3.95 -39.03 32.11
C ASP A 35 4.62 -38.11 31.08
N LEU A 36 4.94 -36.90 31.51
CA LEU A 36 5.63 -35.89 30.72
C LEU A 36 6.94 -35.49 31.40
N THR A 37 7.98 -35.26 30.60
CA THR A 37 9.28 -34.75 31.03
C THR A 37 9.50 -33.37 30.46
N CYS A 38 10.04 -32.46 31.26
CA CYS A 38 10.38 -31.13 30.79
C CYS A 38 11.57 -31.21 29.84
N ASN A 39 11.45 -30.59 28.66
CA ASN A 39 12.52 -30.48 27.68
C ASN A 39 13.54 -29.39 28.05
N GLY A 40 13.38 -28.69 29.17
CA GLY A 40 14.23 -27.59 29.59
C GLY A 40 14.20 -26.39 28.66
N ILE A 41 15.36 -25.74 28.48
CA ILE A 41 15.54 -24.53 27.66
C ILE A 41 16.72 -24.69 26.71
N ASP A 42 16.68 -23.97 25.59
CA ASP A 42 17.86 -23.78 24.73
C ASP A 42 18.55 -22.48 25.13
N TRP A 43 19.84 -22.51 25.40
CA TRP A 43 20.66 -21.34 25.74
C TRP A 43 21.86 -21.22 24.79
N CYS A 44 22.51 -20.07 24.75
CA CYS A 44 23.72 -19.91 23.96
C CYS A 44 24.87 -20.80 24.48
N GLN A 45 25.78 -21.23 23.60
CA GLN A 45 27.03 -21.95 23.91
C GLN A 45 27.95 -21.20 24.88
N PHE A 46 27.86 -19.87 24.93
CA PHE A 46 28.59 -19.01 25.87
C PHE A 46 27.63 -18.39 26.89
N PRO A 47 26.91 -19.19 27.71
CA PRO A 47 25.86 -18.66 28.57
C PRO A 47 26.48 -17.98 29.80
N ASP A 48 25.88 -16.89 30.26
CA ASP A 48 26.14 -16.43 31.62
C ASP A 48 25.44 -17.36 32.62
N ARG A 49 26.19 -18.32 33.14
CA ARG A 49 25.68 -19.34 34.06
C ARG A 49 25.22 -18.77 35.40
N SER A 50 25.63 -17.54 35.76
CA SER A 50 25.29 -16.94 37.05
C SER A 50 23.78 -16.73 37.22
N HIS A 51 23.06 -16.39 36.16
CA HIS A 51 21.60 -16.22 36.18
C HIS A 51 20.79 -17.51 36.37
N PHE A 52 21.45 -18.67 36.32
CA PHE A 52 20.82 -19.98 36.41
C PHE A 52 21.26 -20.78 37.63
N ALA A 53 22.22 -20.27 38.40
CA ALA A 53 22.73 -20.91 39.59
C ALA A 53 21.69 -20.83 40.70
N GLY A 54 21.26 -21.98 41.22
CA GLY A 54 20.29 -22.06 42.32
C GLY A 54 18.82 -21.85 41.94
N CYS A 55 18.48 -21.71 40.66
CA CYS A 55 17.09 -21.65 40.20
C CYS A 55 16.40 -23.00 40.49
N GLU A 56 15.42 -22.98 41.41
CA GLU A 56 14.54 -24.12 41.72
C GLU A 56 13.12 -23.61 41.89
N ARG A 57 12.21 -23.99 40.98
CA ARG A 57 10.80 -23.57 41.06
C ARG A 57 9.82 -24.70 40.77
N TYR A 58 8.69 -24.70 41.47
CA TYR A 58 7.54 -25.56 41.16
C TYR A 58 6.43 -24.79 40.42
N GLU A 59 6.38 -23.48 40.58
CA GLU A 59 5.42 -22.59 39.93
C GLU A 59 6.13 -21.60 39.00
N ALA A 60 5.34 -20.75 38.36
CA ALA A 60 5.82 -19.62 37.58
C ALA A 60 6.55 -18.62 38.48
N ASP A 61 7.80 -18.29 38.14
CA ASP A 61 8.47 -17.11 38.68
C ASP A 61 8.56 -16.05 37.57
N GLU A 62 7.60 -15.13 37.58
CA GLU A 62 7.54 -14.04 36.60
C GLU A 62 8.66 -13.02 36.82
N GLU A 63 9.12 -12.84 38.07
CA GLU A 63 10.14 -11.86 38.41
C GLU A 63 11.52 -12.29 37.92
N GLU A 64 11.89 -13.57 38.09
CA GLU A 64 13.13 -14.14 37.54
C GLU A 64 13.20 -14.01 36.02
N MET A 65 12.07 -14.24 35.33
CA MET A 65 11.99 -14.09 33.88
C MET A 65 12.08 -12.64 33.44
N CYS A 66 11.43 -11.72 34.15
CA CYS A 66 11.57 -10.29 33.89
C CYS A 66 13.02 -9.82 34.11
N LYS A 67 13.72 -10.32 35.13
CA LYS A 67 15.15 -10.03 35.35
C LYS A 67 16.00 -10.53 34.19
N LEU A 68 15.80 -11.78 33.75
CA LEU A 68 16.52 -12.35 32.60
C LEU A 68 16.25 -11.55 31.32
N TRP A 69 15.01 -11.12 31.11
CA TRP A 69 14.63 -10.28 29.98
C TRP A 69 15.26 -8.88 30.04
N ASN A 70 15.29 -8.25 31.21
CA ASN A 70 15.96 -6.96 31.38
C ASN A 70 17.46 -7.06 31.10
N HIS A 71 18.12 -8.14 31.54
CA HIS A 71 19.52 -8.38 31.17
C HIS A 71 19.72 -8.55 29.66
N GLU A 72 18.77 -9.19 28.97
CA GLU A 72 18.76 -9.28 27.51
C GLU A 72 18.65 -7.89 26.87
N LEU A 73 17.78 -7.02 27.39
CA LEU A 73 17.64 -5.63 26.95
C LEU A 73 18.89 -4.79 27.23
N ASP A 74 19.45 -4.87 28.45
CA ASP A 74 20.68 -4.17 28.84
C ASP A 74 21.85 -4.56 27.91
N GLN A 75 21.96 -5.86 27.59
CA GLN A 75 22.98 -6.34 26.65
C GLN A 75 22.78 -5.80 25.23
N ASN A 76 21.53 -5.65 24.78
CA ASN A 76 21.22 -5.01 23.50
C ASN A 76 21.64 -3.54 23.47
N GLU A 77 21.39 -2.79 24.56
CA GLU A 77 21.78 -1.39 24.68
C GLU A 77 23.30 -1.23 24.65
N VAL A 78 24.03 -2.07 25.40
CA VAL A 78 25.50 -2.08 25.42
C VAL A 78 26.08 -2.39 24.04
N GLU A 79 25.56 -3.42 23.35
CA GLU A 79 26.03 -3.77 22.00
C GLU A 79 25.68 -2.69 20.97
N ALA A 80 24.55 -2.00 21.13
CA ALA A 80 24.15 -0.90 20.26
C ALA A 80 24.98 0.37 20.46
N ALA A 81 25.39 0.66 21.69
CA ALA A 81 26.22 1.81 22.04
C ALA A 81 27.71 1.61 21.65
N SER A 82 28.13 0.38 21.39
CA SER A 82 29.51 0.04 21.06
C SER A 82 29.79 0.07 19.55
N HIS A 83 30.84 0.79 19.16
CA HIS A 83 31.37 0.78 17.79
C HIS A 83 31.74 -0.64 17.34
N ILE A 84 32.40 -1.42 18.21
CA ILE A 84 32.75 -2.82 17.94
C ILE A 84 31.48 -3.67 17.86
N GLY A 85 30.48 -3.43 18.68
CA GLY A 85 29.18 -4.13 18.61
C GLY A 85 28.46 -3.92 17.29
N ILE A 86 28.50 -2.72 16.71
CA ILE A 86 27.96 -2.44 15.38
C ILE A 86 28.70 -3.26 14.30
N ILE A 87 30.03 -3.26 14.33
CA ILE A 87 30.85 -3.99 13.36
C ILE A 87 30.66 -5.51 13.53
N ALA A 88 30.62 -6.01 14.76
CA ALA A 88 30.49 -7.43 15.06
C ALA A 88 29.12 -8.01 14.62
N ARG A 89 28.03 -7.24 14.78
CA ARG A 89 26.71 -7.62 14.25
C ARG A 89 26.71 -7.68 12.74
N PHE A 90 27.36 -6.72 12.10
CA PHE A 90 27.48 -6.69 10.64
C PHE A 90 28.29 -7.89 10.13
N TYR A 91 29.43 -8.20 10.76
CA TYR A 91 30.24 -9.37 10.41
C TYR A 91 29.51 -10.70 10.64
N THR A 92 28.82 -10.85 11.77
CA THR A 92 28.00 -12.04 12.07
C THR A 92 26.91 -12.22 11.03
N ARG A 93 26.23 -11.14 10.62
CA ARG A 93 25.22 -11.20 9.55
C ARG A 93 25.82 -11.63 8.21
N ILE A 94 27.02 -11.16 7.87
CA ILE A 94 27.72 -11.53 6.64
C ILE A 94 28.04 -13.02 6.62
N ARG A 95 28.63 -13.56 7.71
CA ARG A 95 29.06 -14.96 7.79
C ARG A 95 27.90 -15.95 7.73
N ASN A 96 26.72 -15.54 8.18
CA ASN A 96 25.51 -16.37 8.18
C ASN A 96 24.62 -16.16 6.96
N ALA A 97 25.04 -15.33 6.01
CA ALA A 97 24.27 -15.12 4.80
C ALA A 97 24.45 -16.29 3.83
N GLU A 98 23.34 -16.76 3.30
CA GLU A 98 23.30 -17.78 2.27
C GLU A 98 22.84 -17.18 0.94
N CYS A 99 23.38 -17.68 -0.17
CA CYS A 99 22.86 -17.36 -1.49
C CYS A 99 21.45 -17.93 -1.66
N LYS A 100 20.59 -17.26 -2.43
CA LYS A 100 19.24 -17.78 -2.75
C LYS A 100 19.28 -18.97 -3.71
N VAL A 101 20.45 -19.24 -4.26
CA VAL A 101 20.76 -20.36 -5.13
C VAL A 101 21.75 -21.28 -4.40
N PRO A 102 21.70 -22.60 -4.65
CA PRO A 102 22.73 -23.51 -4.15
C PRO A 102 24.10 -23.03 -4.65
N CYS A 103 24.94 -22.56 -3.73
CA CYS A 103 26.23 -21.95 -4.02
C CYS A 103 27.17 -22.21 -2.85
N ASP A 104 28.37 -22.73 -3.16
CA ASP A 104 29.43 -22.99 -2.18
C ASP A 104 30.35 -21.76 -1.98
N GLY A 105 29.96 -20.61 -2.55
CA GLY A 105 30.74 -19.39 -2.48
C GLY A 105 30.65 -18.73 -1.10
N VAL A 106 31.76 -18.12 -0.67
CA VAL A 106 31.88 -17.45 0.62
C VAL A 106 31.67 -15.94 0.47
N PRO A 107 31.23 -15.24 1.54
CA PRO A 107 31.14 -13.79 1.50
C PRO A 107 32.52 -13.13 1.35
N ILE A 108 32.65 -12.20 0.40
CA ILE A 108 33.89 -11.46 0.12
C ILE A 108 33.59 -9.96 -0.08
N LEU A 109 34.60 -9.10 0.11
CA LEU A 109 34.49 -7.70 -0.31
C LEU A 109 34.62 -7.60 -1.83
N VAL A 110 33.64 -6.96 -2.46
CA VAL A 110 33.62 -6.68 -3.90
C VAL A 110 33.56 -5.17 -4.09
N ARG A 111 34.42 -4.64 -4.96
CA ARG A 111 34.44 -3.22 -5.29
C ARG A 111 33.31 -2.87 -6.25
N TYR A 112 32.66 -1.72 -6.06
CA TYR A 112 31.71 -1.22 -7.05
C TYR A 112 32.39 -0.89 -8.40
N THR A 113 31.65 -1.06 -9.50
CA THR A 113 32.09 -0.56 -10.81
C THR A 113 32.13 0.98 -10.81
N GLN A 114 33.13 1.55 -11.50
CA GLN A 114 33.55 2.98 -11.46
C GLN A 114 32.42 3.99 -11.16
N ASN A 115 32.63 4.81 -10.13
CA ASN A 115 31.81 5.94 -9.64
C ASN A 115 30.48 5.63 -8.91
N ALA A 116 30.11 4.35 -8.71
CA ALA A 116 28.96 4.02 -7.86
C ALA A 116 29.37 3.89 -6.39
N LEU A 117 29.16 4.95 -5.59
CA LEU A 117 29.26 4.87 -4.12
C LEU A 117 27.87 4.57 -3.55
N ALA A 118 27.72 3.46 -2.83
CA ALA A 118 26.54 3.23 -1.99
C ALA A 118 26.89 3.63 -0.55
N TYR A 119 26.12 4.53 0.05
CA TYR A 119 26.34 5.02 1.42
C TYR A 119 27.74 5.59 1.69
N GLY A 120 28.41 6.10 0.65
CA GLY A 120 29.77 6.63 0.73
C GLY A 120 30.88 5.58 0.86
N LYS A 121 30.63 4.32 0.48
CA LYS A 121 31.57 3.19 0.59
C LYS A 121 32.01 2.68 -0.78
N GLU A 122 33.26 2.25 -0.89
CA GLU A 122 33.84 1.75 -2.16
C GLU A 122 33.54 0.27 -2.41
N HIS A 123 33.28 -0.49 -1.34
CA HIS A 123 33.03 -1.92 -1.40
C HIS A 123 31.65 -2.30 -0.86
N PHE A 124 31.16 -3.45 -1.31
CA PHE A 124 30.02 -4.16 -0.76
C PHE A 124 30.40 -5.61 -0.47
N ILE A 125 29.55 -6.32 0.26
CA ILE A 125 29.74 -7.75 0.51
C ILE A 125 29.02 -8.54 -0.58
N GLY A 126 29.80 -9.23 -1.41
CA GLY A 126 29.33 -10.14 -2.44
C GLY A 126 29.61 -11.60 -2.10
N CYS A 127 29.24 -12.50 -2.99
CA CYS A 127 29.63 -13.91 -2.94
C CYS A 127 30.86 -14.16 -3.83
N SER A 128 31.77 -15.04 -3.44
CA SER A 128 32.93 -15.42 -4.27
C SER A 128 32.54 -16.16 -5.56
N GLY A 129 31.40 -16.84 -5.58
CA GLY A 129 30.84 -17.50 -6.77
C GLY A 129 30.01 -16.57 -7.67
N TRP A 130 30.01 -15.26 -7.38
CA TRP A 130 29.17 -14.31 -8.08
C TRP A 130 29.61 -14.03 -9.52
N ASN A 131 28.63 -13.89 -10.42
CA ASN A 131 28.82 -13.41 -11.80
C ASN A 131 27.74 -12.39 -12.19
N LEU A 132 28.00 -11.61 -13.25
CA LEU A 132 27.14 -10.51 -13.69
C LEU A 132 25.73 -10.96 -14.12
N GLY A 133 25.57 -12.20 -14.59
CA GLY A 133 24.30 -12.78 -15.08
C GLY A 133 23.33 -13.20 -13.97
N GLU A 134 23.80 -13.34 -12.73
CA GLU A 134 23.03 -13.86 -11.59
C GLU A 134 22.76 -12.79 -10.51
N ARG A 135 22.72 -11.52 -10.93
CA ARG A 135 22.48 -10.36 -10.06
C ARG A 135 21.21 -10.54 -9.22
N GLY A 136 21.34 -10.36 -7.90
CA GLY A 136 20.22 -10.47 -6.95
C GLY A 136 19.88 -11.90 -6.48
N ARG A 137 20.56 -12.92 -7.03
CA ARG A 137 20.42 -14.33 -6.59
C ARG A 137 21.50 -14.76 -5.58
N HIS A 138 22.65 -14.11 -5.61
CA HIS A 138 23.75 -14.30 -4.66
C HIS A 138 23.72 -13.27 -3.53
N ILE A 139 24.57 -13.48 -2.51
CA ILE A 139 24.76 -12.56 -1.39
C ILE A 139 25.10 -11.15 -1.90
N TYR A 140 24.36 -10.16 -1.38
CA TYR A 140 24.62 -8.75 -1.61
C TYR A 140 24.25 -7.96 -0.36
N PHE A 141 25.25 -7.40 0.33
CA PHE A 141 25.04 -6.41 1.39
C PHE A 141 25.84 -5.15 1.13
N ALA A 142 25.16 -4.03 1.01
CA ALA A 142 25.82 -2.73 1.07
C ALA A 142 26.33 -2.48 2.49
N ILE A 143 27.55 -1.96 2.62
CA ILE A 143 28.11 -1.56 3.91
C ILE A 143 27.40 -0.27 4.36
N PRO A 144 26.74 -0.25 5.53
CA PRO A 144 26.06 0.96 6.01
C PRO A 144 27.03 2.12 6.26
N ALA A 145 26.54 3.36 6.17
CA ALA A 145 27.36 4.56 6.34
C ALA A 145 28.11 4.60 7.70
N ASN A 146 27.41 4.17 8.76
CA ASN A 146 27.91 4.14 10.15
C ASN A 146 28.84 2.96 10.47
N VAL A 147 29.14 2.09 9.49
CA VAL A 147 30.10 0.99 9.64
C VAL A 147 31.39 1.36 8.91
N PRO A 148 32.56 1.42 9.59
CA PRO A 148 33.82 1.70 8.92
C PRO A 148 34.23 0.56 8.00
N GLU A 149 34.42 0.89 6.73
CA GLU A 149 34.78 -0.07 5.69
C GLU A 149 36.15 -0.72 5.96
N ARG A 150 37.08 0.04 6.55
CA ARG A 150 38.41 -0.44 6.93
C ARG A 150 38.33 -1.60 7.92
N ASP A 151 37.47 -1.48 8.92
CA ASP A 151 37.40 -2.46 10.01
C ASP A 151 36.64 -3.72 9.55
N VAL A 152 35.61 -3.56 8.70
CA VAL A 152 34.96 -4.69 8.02
C VAL A 152 35.95 -5.44 7.13
N ARG A 153 36.78 -4.71 6.38
CA ARG A 153 37.84 -5.31 5.56
C ARG A 153 38.77 -6.16 6.40
N TYR A 154 39.27 -5.61 7.50
CA TYR A 154 40.15 -6.33 8.42
C TYR A 154 39.50 -7.62 8.93
N LEU A 155 38.23 -7.57 9.33
CA LEU A 155 37.51 -8.74 9.85
C LEU A 155 37.29 -9.83 8.80
N VAL A 156 36.98 -9.45 7.56
CA VAL A 156 36.80 -10.42 6.47
C VAL A 156 38.13 -11.07 6.09
N GLU A 157 39.22 -10.30 6.07
CA GLU A 157 40.56 -10.78 5.73
C GLU A 157 41.21 -11.61 6.85
N ASN A 158 40.88 -11.34 8.12
CA ASN A 158 41.48 -12.00 9.29
C ASN A 158 40.49 -12.92 10.03
N ASP A 159 39.51 -13.48 9.33
CA ASP A 159 38.53 -14.47 9.85
C ASP A 159 37.89 -14.09 11.19
N GLY A 160 37.49 -12.82 11.32
CA GLY A 160 36.76 -12.31 12.49
C GLY A 160 37.63 -11.83 13.65
N ASN A 161 38.96 -11.82 13.53
CA ASN A 161 39.86 -11.25 14.53
C ASN A 161 39.72 -9.71 14.57
N LEU A 162 39.51 -9.16 15.77
CA LEU A 162 39.32 -7.71 15.93
C LEU A 162 40.57 -6.93 15.52
N PRO A 163 40.42 -5.70 14.97
CA PRO A 163 41.56 -4.85 14.65
C PRO A 163 42.41 -4.51 15.88
N PRO A 164 43.73 -4.28 15.72
CA PRO A 164 44.62 -3.91 16.83
C PRO A 164 44.12 -2.67 17.59
N GLY A 165 44.15 -2.71 18.92
CA GLY A 165 43.65 -1.64 19.79
C GLY A 165 42.21 -1.82 20.29
N HIS A 166 41.58 -2.96 19.98
CA HIS A 166 40.25 -3.33 20.44
C HIS A 166 40.28 -4.61 21.29
N ASP A 167 40.96 -4.56 22.44
CA ASP A 167 40.92 -5.64 23.42
C ASP A 167 39.60 -5.58 24.21
N LEU A 168 38.77 -6.61 24.09
CA LEU A 168 37.51 -6.72 24.81
C LEU A 168 37.48 -8.00 25.65
N PRO A 169 36.80 -7.97 26.82
CA PRO A 169 36.57 -9.19 27.59
C PRO A 169 35.67 -10.15 26.82
N ASP A 170 35.85 -11.44 27.09
CA ASP A 170 34.99 -12.49 26.53
C ASP A 170 33.52 -12.22 26.84
N THR A 171 32.69 -12.20 25.81
CA THR A 171 31.25 -11.97 25.95
C THR A 171 30.56 -13.16 26.60
N LYS A 172 29.74 -12.87 27.61
CA LYS A 172 28.75 -13.81 28.14
C LYS A 172 27.37 -13.48 27.58
N CYS A 173 26.55 -14.48 27.32
CA CYS A 173 25.25 -14.31 26.72
C CYS A 173 24.13 -14.78 27.65
N VAL A 174 23.09 -13.96 27.79
CA VAL A 174 21.91 -14.30 28.61
C VAL A 174 20.76 -14.87 27.77
N LEU A 175 20.93 -14.99 26.45
CA LEU A 175 19.87 -15.46 25.55
C LEU A 175 19.44 -16.88 25.89
N THR A 176 18.16 -17.01 26.19
CA THR A 176 17.47 -18.29 26.32
C THR A 176 16.21 -18.31 25.48
N VAL A 177 15.94 -19.44 24.85
CA VAL A 177 14.75 -19.60 24.02
C VAL A 177 14.04 -20.89 24.36
N HIS A 178 12.72 -20.86 24.18
CA HIS A 178 11.90 -22.03 24.36
C HIS A 178 12.27 -23.09 23.31
N PRO A 179 12.45 -24.38 23.67
CA PRO A 179 12.84 -25.46 22.75
C PRO A 179 12.06 -25.61 21.44
N ARG A 180 10.81 -25.15 21.43
CA ARG A 180 9.94 -25.15 20.24
C ARG A 180 10.36 -24.14 19.17
N VAL A 181 11.13 -23.12 19.52
CA VAL A 181 11.64 -22.14 18.55
C VAL A 181 12.61 -22.81 17.57
N LYS A 182 13.28 -23.89 18.00
CA LYS A 182 14.26 -24.64 17.19
C LYS A 182 15.37 -23.73 16.62
N LEU A 183 15.73 -22.70 17.38
CA LEU A 183 16.85 -21.84 17.03
C LEU A 183 18.14 -22.64 17.18
N GLN A 184 18.91 -22.77 16.10
CA GLN A 184 20.12 -23.61 16.09
C GLN A 184 21.38 -22.83 16.49
N ASN A 185 21.45 -21.53 16.19
CA ASN A 185 22.56 -20.69 16.61
C ASN A 185 22.09 -19.29 17.06
N CYS A 186 22.90 -18.64 17.89
CA CYS A 186 22.61 -17.36 18.58
C CYS A 186 22.82 -16.12 17.69
N HIS A 187 23.26 -16.33 16.45
CA HIS A 187 23.62 -15.31 15.46
C HIS A 187 22.54 -14.31 15.03
N THR A 188 21.30 -14.44 15.52
CA THR A 188 20.21 -13.50 15.20
C THR A 188 20.06 -12.37 16.22
N SER A 189 20.66 -12.51 17.40
CA SER A 189 20.44 -11.55 18.50
C SER A 189 21.71 -10.91 19.04
N TYR A 190 22.84 -11.64 19.08
CA TYR A 190 24.06 -11.15 19.74
C TYR A 190 25.34 -11.55 19.00
N SER A 191 26.34 -10.67 19.04
CA SER A 191 27.71 -10.98 18.63
C SER A 191 28.50 -11.58 19.80
N HIS A 192 29.27 -12.64 19.55
CA HIS A 192 30.14 -13.24 20.56
C HIS A 192 31.60 -12.97 20.23
N ILE A 193 32.31 -12.36 21.17
CA ILE A 193 33.74 -12.08 21.12
C ILE A 193 34.40 -12.98 22.14
N ILE A 194 35.25 -13.89 21.67
CA ILE A 194 36.01 -14.83 22.49
C ILE A 194 37.47 -14.75 22.05
N ASN A 195 38.39 -14.48 22.99
CA ASN A 195 39.82 -14.27 22.69
C ASN A 195 40.05 -13.25 21.56
N ASN A 196 39.36 -12.10 21.60
CA ASN A 196 39.39 -11.05 20.55
C ASN A 196 38.97 -11.49 19.15
N GLN A 197 38.28 -12.64 19.00
CA GLN A 197 37.71 -13.10 17.74
C GLN A 197 36.19 -13.12 17.81
N ILE A 198 35.53 -12.64 16.75
CA ILE A 198 34.08 -12.75 16.59
C ILE A 198 33.75 -14.18 16.14
N VAL A 199 33.10 -14.94 17.02
CA VAL A 199 32.80 -16.36 16.80
C VAL A 199 31.30 -16.62 16.70
N PRO A 200 30.85 -17.55 15.85
CA PRO A 200 29.47 -18.01 15.88
C PRO A 200 29.21 -18.86 17.13
N ALA A 201 28.08 -18.66 17.80
CA ALA A 201 27.69 -19.47 18.95
C ALA A 201 26.46 -20.32 18.64
N LYS A 202 26.51 -21.61 18.98
CA LYS A 202 25.39 -22.54 18.81
C LYS A 202 24.41 -22.42 19.98
N MET A 203 23.17 -22.83 19.76
CA MET A 203 22.23 -23.03 20.85
C MET A 203 22.40 -24.44 21.41
N GLU A 204 22.62 -24.54 22.71
CA GLU A 204 22.77 -25.79 23.44
C GLU A 204 21.55 -26.05 24.31
N ARG A 205 21.19 -27.32 24.44
CA ARG A 205 20.05 -27.73 25.26
C ARG A 205 20.47 -27.88 26.72
N ARG A 206 19.86 -27.10 27.62
CA ARG A 206 19.92 -27.34 29.06
C ARG A 206 18.76 -28.26 29.46
N GLY A 207 19.10 -29.48 29.87
CA GLY A 207 18.12 -30.44 30.36
C GLY A 207 17.43 -30.00 31.66
N CYS A 208 16.20 -30.45 31.85
CA CYS A 208 15.43 -30.24 33.07
C CYS A 208 14.95 -31.57 33.64
N ASP A 209 15.12 -31.75 34.94
CA ASP A 209 14.78 -32.98 35.65
C ASP A 209 13.30 -33.08 36.05
N SER A 210 12.55 -31.98 35.87
CA SER A 210 11.14 -31.87 36.23
C SER A 210 10.27 -32.83 35.42
N LYS A 211 9.34 -33.48 36.10
CA LYS A 211 8.37 -34.41 35.50
C LYS A 211 6.95 -34.02 35.87
N LEU A 212 6.06 -33.97 34.89
CA LEU A 212 4.65 -33.70 35.09
C LEU A 212 3.86 -34.98 34.87
N ILE A 213 3.13 -35.41 35.89
CA ILE A 213 2.26 -36.57 35.81
C ILE A 213 0.82 -36.07 35.87
N ILE A 214 0.04 -36.38 34.84
CA ILE A 214 -1.37 -36.00 34.75
C ILE A 214 -2.22 -37.27 34.84
N PHE A 215 -3.15 -37.29 35.78
CA PHE A 215 -4.14 -38.36 35.91
C PHE A 215 -5.49 -37.86 35.40
N VAL A 216 -5.95 -38.45 34.30
CA VAL A 216 -7.23 -38.11 33.66
C VAL A 216 -8.21 -39.26 33.85
N PRO A 217 -9.38 -39.06 34.49
CA PRO A 217 -10.40 -40.10 34.62
C PRO A 217 -10.81 -40.69 33.27
N ILE A 218 -10.93 -42.03 33.19
CA ILE A 218 -11.33 -42.70 31.94
C ILE A 218 -12.85 -42.76 31.82
N ASN A 219 -13.53 -42.98 32.95
CA ASN A 219 -14.98 -42.99 33.03
C ASN A 219 -15.46 -41.62 33.53
N PHE A 220 -15.98 -40.85 32.58
CA PHE A 220 -16.58 -39.54 32.84
C PHE A 220 -17.95 -39.76 33.49
N SER A 221 -18.04 -39.50 34.80
CA SER A 221 -19.30 -39.26 35.51
C SER A 221 -19.49 -37.75 35.62
N PRO A 222 -20.71 -37.23 35.86
CA PRO A 222 -20.92 -35.79 36.07
C PRO A 222 -19.95 -35.17 37.09
N ASP A 223 -19.58 -35.92 38.13
CA ASP A 223 -18.69 -35.45 39.20
C ASP A 223 -17.19 -35.52 38.87
N THR A 224 -16.81 -36.26 37.83
CA THR A 224 -15.41 -36.50 37.41
C THR A 224 -15.09 -35.93 36.03
N ALA A 225 -16.09 -35.48 35.27
CA ALA A 225 -15.94 -35.16 33.86
C ALA A 225 -15.01 -33.96 33.55
N HIS A 226 -14.68 -33.17 34.57
CA HIS A 226 -13.90 -31.94 34.44
C HIS A 226 -12.70 -31.85 35.41
N LYS A 227 -12.33 -32.96 36.06
CA LYS A 227 -11.22 -32.97 37.04
C LYS A 227 -10.05 -33.78 36.51
N ALA A 228 -8.84 -33.26 36.71
CA ALA A 228 -7.59 -33.98 36.53
C ALA A 228 -6.70 -33.72 37.74
N ILE A 229 -5.97 -34.73 38.19
CA ILE A 229 -4.93 -34.54 39.21
C ILE A 229 -3.61 -34.34 38.48
N ILE A 230 -2.93 -33.24 38.80
CA ILE A 230 -1.66 -32.87 38.22
C ILE A 230 -0.62 -32.96 39.34
N LEU A 231 0.45 -33.72 39.10
CA LEU A 231 1.53 -33.88 40.07
C LEU A 231 2.87 -33.55 39.39
N LEU A 232 3.52 -32.51 39.91
CA LEU A 232 4.85 -32.11 39.49
C LEU A 232 5.89 -32.78 40.40
N LYS A 233 6.85 -33.51 39.81
CA LYS A 233 7.97 -34.14 40.52
C LYS A 233 9.26 -33.41 40.19
N LYS A 234 9.99 -33.04 41.25
CA LYS A 234 11.22 -32.24 41.23
C LYS A 234 10.98 -30.80 40.76
N PRO A 235 11.75 -29.83 41.26
CA PRO A 235 11.66 -28.45 40.80
C PRO A 235 12.23 -28.31 39.38
N HIS A 236 11.74 -27.32 38.63
CA HIS A 236 12.39 -26.83 37.42
C HIS A 236 13.67 -26.09 37.79
N ASN A 237 14.70 -26.24 36.94
CA ASN A 237 16.01 -25.60 37.10
C ASN A 237 16.19 -24.38 36.18
N HIS A 238 15.11 -23.91 35.56
CA HIS A 238 15.13 -22.80 34.60
C HIS A 238 13.92 -21.89 34.77
N PRO A 239 14.05 -20.59 34.49
CA PRO A 239 12.93 -19.64 34.46
C PRO A 239 11.82 -20.05 33.46
N MET A 240 10.60 -19.55 33.65
CA MET A 240 9.42 -19.89 32.83
C MET A 240 9.12 -18.87 31.73
N HIS A 241 9.32 -19.19 30.46
CA HIS A 241 9.08 -18.23 29.38
C HIS A 241 7.67 -17.56 29.41
N PRO A 242 7.55 -16.29 28.97
CA PRO A 242 6.26 -15.59 28.96
C PRO A 242 5.23 -16.29 28.06
N PRO A 243 3.93 -16.08 28.32
CA PRO A 243 2.88 -16.70 27.53
C PRO A 243 2.83 -16.05 26.14
N SER A 244 3.37 -16.75 25.14
CA SER A 244 3.39 -16.28 23.75
C SER A 244 2.13 -16.61 22.94
N LYS A 245 1.19 -17.38 23.50
CA LYS A 245 -0.04 -17.78 22.81
C LYS A 245 -1.28 -17.25 23.54
N PRO A 246 -2.26 -16.71 22.81
CA PRO A 246 -3.51 -16.24 23.41
C PRO A 246 -4.27 -17.42 24.01
N ASN A 247 -4.75 -17.25 25.25
CA ASN A 247 -5.55 -18.26 25.93
C ASN A 247 -7.01 -18.26 25.40
N ALA A 248 -7.84 -19.18 25.89
CA ALA A 248 -9.23 -19.29 25.41
C ALA A 248 -10.06 -18.02 25.67
N SER A 249 -9.81 -17.30 26.76
CA SER A 249 -10.46 -16.03 27.08
C SER A 249 -10.01 -14.92 26.12
N ASP A 250 -8.71 -14.83 25.82
CA ASP A 250 -8.17 -13.87 24.84
C ASP A 250 -8.75 -14.10 23.45
N GLN A 251 -8.85 -15.36 23.03
CA GLN A 251 -9.46 -15.76 21.76
C GLN A 251 -10.94 -15.40 21.70
N LEU A 252 -11.67 -15.64 22.78
CA LEU A 252 -13.09 -15.29 22.86
C LEU A 252 -13.29 -13.78 22.82
N LYS A 253 -12.53 -12.98 23.58
CA LYS A 253 -12.61 -11.51 23.57
C LYS A 253 -12.33 -10.95 22.17
N LEU A 254 -11.24 -11.40 21.54
CA LEU A 254 -10.90 -10.95 20.19
C LEU A 254 -11.99 -11.34 19.19
N ARG A 255 -12.52 -12.56 19.25
CA ARG A 255 -13.63 -13.01 18.40
C ARG A 255 -14.88 -12.15 18.57
N THR A 256 -15.24 -11.80 19.81
CA THR A 256 -16.36 -10.89 20.07
C THR A 256 -16.11 -9.52 19.42
N ALA A 257 -14.89 -8.99 19.53
CA ALA A 257 -14.52 -7.73 18.87
C ALA A 257 -14.58 -7.81 17.35
N VAL A 258 -14.14 -8.92 16.76
CA VAL A 258 -14.27 -9.19 15.31
C VAL A 258 -15.74 -9.21 14.91
N THR A 259 -16.58 -9.92 15.66
CA THR A 259 -17.99 -10.11 15.35
C THR A 259 -18.78 -8.80 15.47
N GLU A 260 -18.55 -8.01 16.52
CA GLU A 260 -19.20 -6.70 16.68
C GLU A 260 -18.77 -5.68 15.62
N THR A 261 -17.51 -5.76 15.16
CA THR A 261 -17.01 -4.85 14.11
C THR A 261 -17.45 -5.28 12.71
N GLY A 262 -17.66 -6.58 12.50
CA GLY A 262 -17.94 -7.19 11.20
C GLY A 262 -16.67 -7.52 10.41
N VAL A 263 -16.64 -8.67 9.74
CA VAL A 263 -15.44 -9.16 9.02
C VAL A 263 -15.16 -8.44 7.70
N LEU A 264 -16.14 -7.72 7.16
CA LEU A 264 -16.10 -7.12 5.82
C LEU A 264 -15.03 -6.03 5.69
N GLY A 265 -13.95 -6.35 4.98
CA GLY A 265 -12.84 -5.42 4.78
C GLY A 265 -12.09 -5.05 6.07
N LEU A 266 -12.19 -5.91 7.08
CA LEU A 266 -11.53 -5.79 8.37
C LEU A 266 -10.03 -6.09 8.24
N THR A 267 -9.21 -5.26 8.87
CA THR A 267 -7.75 -5.43 8.96
C THR A 267 -7.33 -5.35 10.42
N VAL A 268 -6.12 -5.80 10.77
CA VAL A 268 -5.57 -5.70 12.13
C VAL A 268 -5.68 -4.26 12.65
N GLN A 269 -5.28 -3.28 11.84
CA GLN A 269 -5.36 -1.87 12.24
C GLN A 269 -6.81 -1.39 12.46
N LYS A 270 -7.76 -1.85 11.64
CA LYS A 270 -9.17 -1.45 11.82
C LYS A 270 -9.79 -2.04 13.07
N ILE A 271 -9.50 -3.30 13.39
CA ILE A 271 -10.02 -3.90 14.62
C ILE A 271 -9.40 -3.25 15.86
N LEU A 272 -8.09 -2.97 15.85
CA LEU A 272 -7.43 -2.33 16.99
C LEU A 272 -7.94 -0.91 17.27
N ASN A 273 -8.38 -0.19 16.24
CA ASN A 273 -8.92 1.17 16.37
C ASN A 273 -10.46 1.22 16.44
N ALA A 274 -11.15 0.07 16.41
CA ALA A 274 -12.60 0.06 16.43
C ALA A 274 -13.13 0.46 17.82
N PRO A 275 -14.16 1.33 17.90
CA PRO A 275 -14.78 1.68 19.18
C PRO A 275 -15.35 0.47 19.93
N SER A 276 -15.88 -0.52 19.20
CA SER A 276 -16.34 -1.81 19.74
C SER A 276 -15.22 -2.55 20.47
N THR A 277 -14.03 -2.64 19.86
CA THR A 277 -12.85 -3.25 20.49
C THR A 277 -12.45 -2.49 21.74
N SER A 278 -12.37 -1.16 21.69
CA SER A 278 -12.05 -0.36 22.89
C SER A 278 -13.04 -0.64 24.02
N ARG A 279 -14.35 -0.74 23.73
CA ARG A 279 -15.38 -1.10 24.72
C ARG A 279 -15.21 -2.51 25.29
N ILE A 280 -14.94 -3.51 24.44
CA ILE A 280 -14.74 -4.91 24.87
C ILE A 280 -13.49 -5.09 25.74
N TYR A 281 -12.50 -4.22 25.53
CA TYR A 281 -11.24 -4.19 26.26
C TYR A 281 -11.22 -3.11 27.36
N ASP A 282 -12.39 -2.62 27.80
CA ASP A 282 -12.55 -1.67 28.91
C ASP A 282 -11.71 -0.39 28.75
N GLY A 283 -11.58 0.11 27.53
CA GLY A 283 -10.80 1.30 27.18
C GLY A 283 -9.29 1.07 27.08
N LYS A 284 -8.79 -0.11 27.44
CA LYS A 284 -7.36 -0.48 27.39
C LYS A 284 -6.95 -0.97 26.01
N ARG A 285 -5.64 -0.97 25.75
CA ARG A 285 -5.10 -1.56 24.52
C ARG A 285 -5.24 -3.08 24.56
N VAL A 286 -5.46 -3.69 23.39
CA VAL A 286 -5.56 -5.16 23.27
C VAL A 286 -4.33 -5.86 23.85
N ALA A 287 -3.14 -5.34 23.59
CA ALA A 287 -1.88 -5.88 24.13
C ALA A 287 -1.74 -5.76 25.65
N GLU A 288 -2.43 -4.80 26.30
CA GLU A 288 -2.39 -4.64 27.77
C GLU A 288 -3.27 -5.69 28.47
N VAL A 289 -4.40 -6.05 27.86
CA VAL A 289 -5.34 -7.04 28.43
C VAL A 289 -4.97 -8.47 28.00
N SER A 290 -4.47 -8.62 26.78
CA SER A 290 -4.11 -9.90 26.16
C SER A 290 -2.70 -9.81 25.57
N PRO A 291 -1.63 -9.95 26.38
CA PRO A 291 -0.23 -9.72 25.98
C PRO A 291 0.23 -10.53 24.77
N ALA A 292 -0.33 -11.73 24.57
CA ALA A 292 -0.02 -12.58 23.42
C ALA A 292 -0.35 -11.92 22.07
N TYR A 293 -1.30 -10.96 22.03
CA TYR A 293 -1.63 -10.20 20.82
C TYR A 293 -0.71 -9.01 20.55
N THR A 294 0.35 -8.84 21.34
CA THR A 294 1.48 -7.97 20.96
C THR A 294 2.09 -8.46 19.64
N ASP A 295 2.11 -9.77 19.40
CA ASP A 295 2.36 -10.30 18.06
C ASP A 295 1.11 -10.12 17.17
N THR A 296 1.17 -9.11 16.30
CA THR A 296 0.10 -8.82 15.34
C THR A 296 -0.18 -9.98 14.37
N ARG A 297 0.72 -10.95 14.23
CA ARG A 297 0.50 -12.16 13.45
C ARG A 297 -0.62 -13.01 14.04
N GLU A 298 -0.67 -13.17 15.37
CA GLU A 298 -1.74 -13.94 16.03
C GLU A 298 -3.11 -13.31 15.80
N ILE A 299 -3.21 -11.97 15.84
CA ILE A 299 -4.44 -11.25 15.47
C ILE A 299 -4.79 -11.51 14.00
N ARG A 300 -3.79 -11.47 13.11
CA ARG A 300 -4.00 -11.69 11.66
C ARG A 300 -4.51 -13.10 11.38
N ASP A 301 -3.94 -14.11 12.03
CA ASP A 301 -4.32 -15.50 11.86
C ASP A 301 -5.72 -15.75 12.42
N ALA A 302 -6.06 -15.15 13.57
CA ALA A 302 -7.43 -15.16 14.10
C ALA A 302 -8.43 -14.49 13.15
N LEU A 303 -8.09 -13.34 12.58
CA LEU A 303 -8.92 -12.65 11.58
C LEU A 303 -9.11 -13.48 10.31
N ALA A 304 -8.05 -14.15 9.84
CA ALA A 304 -8.13 -15.02 8.67
C ALA A 304 -9.05 -16.22 8.94
N ALA A 305 -8.96 -16.82 10.13
CA ALA A 305 -9.83 -17.91 10.56
C ALA A 305 -11.31 -17.47 10.63
N GLU A 306 -11.60 -16.30 11.20
CA GLU A 306 -12.98 -15.78 11.25
C GLU A 306 -13.53 -15.43 9.86
N LYS A 307 -12.71 -14.83 8.98
CA LYS A 307 -13.11 -14.56 7.58
C LYS A 307 -13.43 -15.85 6.83
N LEU A 308 -12.63 -16.89 7.01
CA LEU A 308 -12.87 -18.19 6.39
C LEU A 308 -14.11 -18.88 6.97
N ARG A 309 -14.40 -18.68 8.27
CA ARG A 309 -15.61 -19.20 8.91
C ARG A 309 -16.88 -18.55 8.37
N GLU A 310 -16.87 -17.22 8.20
CA GLU A 310 -18.03 -16.49 7.67
C GLU A 310 -18.18 -16.64 6.15
N HIS A 311 -17.05 -16.73 5.44
CA HIS A 311 -17.01 -16.89 3.98
C HIS A 311 -16.18 -18.12 3.58
N PRO A 312 -16.73 -19.34 3.75
CA PRO A 312 -15.99 -20.59 3.50
C PRO A 312 -15.55 -20.79 2.04
N HIS A 313 -16.22 -20.12 1.10
CA HIS A 313 -15.86 -20.13 -0.33
C HIS A 313 -14.93 -18.98 -0.74
N GLY A 314 -14.36 -18.26 0.23
CA GLY A 314 -13.54 -17.08 0.03
C GLY A 314 -14.36 -15.84 -0.33
N MET A 315 -13.66 -14.76 -0.67
CA MET A 315 -14.24 -13.44 -0.97
C MET A 315 -14.09 -13.02 -2.44
N ASP A 316 -13.57 -13.90 -3.29
CA ASP A 316 -13.38 -13.63 -4.71
C ASP A 316 -14.50 -14.23 -5.55
N TRP A 317 -14.25 -14.56 -6.82
CA TRP A 317 -15.29 -15.05 -7.76
C TRP A 317 -16.14 -16.21 -7.21
N LYS A 318 -15.50 -17.22 -6.59
CA LYS A 318 -16.21 -18.35 -5.96
C LYS A 318 -17.10 -17.91 -4.80
N GLY A 319 -16.64 -16.95 -4.00
CA GLY A 319 -17.40 -16.32 -2.93
C GLY A 319 -18.63 -15.59 -3.45
N VAL A 320 -18.49 -14.84 -4.54
CA VAL A 320 -19.61 -14.14 -5.20
C VAL A 320 -20.66 -15.14 -5.70
N LEU A 321 -20.26 -16.17 -6.44
CA LEU A 321 -21.20 -17.18 -6.92
C LEU A 321 -21.93 -17.89 -5.77
N HIS A 322 -21.21 -18.21 -4.70
CA HIS A 322 -21.82 -18.79 -3.51
C HIS A 322 -22.83 -17.84 -2.86
N HIS A 323 -22.49 -16.55 -2.74
CA HIS A 323 -23.38 -15.52 -2.20
C HIS A 323 -24.63 -15.36 -3.06
N ILE A 324 -24.49 -15.36 -4.39
CA ILE A 324 -25.64 -15.30 -5.31
C ILE A 324 -26.58 -16.48 -5.07
N ASN A 325 -26.03 -17.71 -5.08
CA ASN A 325 -26.84 -18.92 -5.02
C ASN A 325 -27.54 -19.14 -3.67
N ASN A 326 -26.92 -18.69 -2.56
CA ASN A 326 -27.42 -18.96 -1.21
C ASN A 326 -28.11 -17.76 -0.55
N HIS A 327 -27.89 -16.55 -1.07
CA HIS A 327 -28.46 -15.32 -0.51
C HIS A 327 -29.32 -14.60 -1.55
N GLU A 328 -28.73 -14.04 -2.61
CA GLU A 328 -29.45 -13.18 -3.57
C GLU A 328 -30.63 -13.88 -4.26
N LEU A 329 -30.47 -15.13 -4.70
CA LEU A 329 -31.55 -15.86 -5.37
C LEU A 329 -32.74 -16.17 -4.44
N ARG A 330 -32.55 -16.15 -3.12
CA ARG A 330 -33.62 -16.32 -2.13
C ARG A 330 -34.39 -15.03 -1.88
N LEU A 331 -33.81 -13.87 -2.22
CA LEU A 331 -34.46 -12.58 -2.10
C LEU A 331 -35.43 -12.34 -3.27
N PRO A 332 -36.54 -11.61 -3.04
CA PRO A 332 -37.34 -11.04 -4.11
C PRO A 332 -36.49 -10.16 -5.04
N LYS A 333 -36.83 -10.09 -6.33
CA LYS A 333 -36.08 -9.28 -7.32
C LYS A 333 -35.90 -7.81 -6.90
N ALA A 334 -36.88 -7.25 -6.19
CA ALA A 334 -36.86 -5.87 -5.71
C ALA A 334 -35.85 -5.62 -4.55
N GLU A 335 -35.31 -6.68 -3.94
CA GLU A 335 -34.36 -6.62 -2.83
C GLU A 335 -32.95 -7.10 -3.21
N ARG A 336 -32.81 -7.69 -4.40
CA ARG A 336 -31.51 -8.15 -4.91
C ARG A 336 -30.60 -6.98 -5.22
N TYR A 337 -29.32 -7.14 -4.91
CA TYR A 337 -28.28 -6.18 -5.27
C TYR A 337 -27.38 -6.70 -6.38
N ILE A 338 -27.08 -8.01 -6.37
CA ILE A 338 -26.36 -8.69 -7.44
C ILE A 338 -27.39 -9.35 -8.37
N HIS A 339 -27.44 -8.90 -9.61
CA HIS A 339 -28.45 -9.38 -10.56
C HIS A 339 -27.88 -10.35 -11.58
N THR A 340 -26.65 -10.09 -12.03
CA THR A 340 -26.05 -10.81 -13.13
C THR A 340 -24.61 -11.17 -12.82
N ALA A 341 -24.24 -12.44 -13.00
CA ALA A 341 -22.86 -12.92 -12.94
C ALA A 341 -22.59 -13.84 -14.14
N VAL A 342 -21.73 -13.40 -15.05
CA VAL A 342 -21.45 -14.09 -16.32
C VAL A 342 -20.02 -14.60 -16.33
N THR A 343 -19.85 -15.84 -16.77
CA THR A 343 -18.54 -16.38 -17.20
C THR A 343 -18.68 -16.85 -18.64
N LYS A 344 -18.03 -16.16 -19.59
CA LYS A 344 -18.15 -16.47 -21.01
C LYS A 344 -16.82 -16.20 -21.72
N ASN A 345 -16.31 -17.16 -22.49
CA ASN A 345 -15.08 -17.02 -23.29
C ASN A 345 -13.88 -16.43 -22.53
N GLY A 346 -13.66 -16.83 -21.28
CA GLY A 346 -12.57 -16.32 -20.44
C GLY A 346 -12.81 -14.95 -19.80
N PHE A 347 -13.92 -14.28 -20.11
CA PHE A 347 -14.38 -13.06 -19.43
C PHE A 347 -15.31 -13.40 -18.26
N ARG A 348 -15.20 -12.59 -17.20
CA ARG A 348 -16.04 -12.63 -16.01
C ARG A 348 -16.60 -11.25 -15.75
N LEU A 349 -17.90 -11.18 -15.50
CA LEU A 349 -18.62 -9.93 -15.23
C LEU A 349 -19.60 -10.13 -14.08
N VAL A 350 -19.68 -9.15 -13.19
CA VAL A 350 -20.79 -9.02 -12.25
C VAL A 350 -21.44 -7.66 -12.45
N VAL A 351 -22.77 -7.62 -12.61
CA VAL A 351 -23.56 -6.39 -12.64
C VAL A 351 -24.32 -6.26 -11.33
N THR A 352 -24.10 -5.13 -10.65
CA THR A 352 -24.74 -4.80 -9.37
C THR A 352 -25.55 -3.50 -9.49
N LEU A 353 -26.72 -3.52 -8.88
CA LEU A 353 -27.71 -2.45 -9.00
C LEU A 353 -28.64 -2.47 -7.79
N HIS A 354 -28.80 -1.34 -7.10
CA HIS A 354 -29.87 -1.20 -6.12
C HIS A 354 -31.19 -0.88 -6.86
N PRO A 355 -32.27 -1.67 -6.72
CA PRO A 355 -33.49 -1.49 -7.52
C PRO A 355 -34.11 -0.08 -7.44
N GLN A 356 -34.15 0.53 -6.27
CA GLN A 356 -34.62 1.91 -6.13
C GLN A 356 -33.73 2.98 -6.80
N LEU A 357 -32.41 2.78 -6.83
CA LEU A 357 -31.50 3.67 -7.56
C LEU A 357 -31.57 3.41 -9.07
N ALA A 358 -31.80 2.16 -9.48
CA ALA A 358 -32.00 1.77 -10.87
C ALA A 358 -33.10 2.60 -11.54
N MET A 359 -34.22 2.83 -10.85
CA MET A 359 -35.34 3.63 -11.36
C MET A 359 -34.96 5.06 -11.75
N LEU A 360 -33.87 5.60 -11.20
CA LEU A 360 -33.38 6.94 -11.53
C LEU A 360 -32.74 6.98 -12.92
N ILE A 361 -32.28 5.84 -13.45
CA ILE A 361 -31.62 5.76 -14.76
C ILE A 361 -32.51 6.25 -15.91
N HIS A 362 -33.82 6.07 -15.77
CA HIS A 362 -34.81 6.48 -16.76
C HIS A 362 -35.13 7.97 -16.71
N LYS A 363 -34.71 8.66 -15.63
CA LYS A 363 -35.04 10.07 -15.36
C LYS A 363 -33.88 11.03 -15.63
N VAL A 364 -32.69 10.53 -15.93
CA VAL A 364 -31.49 11.36 -16.12
C VAL A 364 -31.26 11.68 -17.59
N LEU A 365 -30.84 12.91 -17.87
CA LEU A 365 -30.57 13.39 -19.24
C LEU A 365 -29.34 12.73 -19.87
N ALA A 366 -28.33 12.42 -19.06
CA ALA A 366 -27.06 11.85 -19.51
C ALA A 366 -26.53 10.84 -18.50
N LEU A 367 -25.97 9.74 -19.01
CA LEU A 367 -25.21 8.79 -18.20
C LEU A 367 -23.73 9.05 -18.38
N ASN A 368 -23.05 9.33 -17.27
CA ASN A 368 -21.61 9.49 -17.22
C ASN A 368 -21.03 8.18 -16.73
N ILE A 369 -20.13 7.63 -17.53
CA ILE A 369 -19.58 6.30 -17.31
C ILE A 369 -18.08 6.44 -17.16
N ASP A 370 -17.55 5.88 -16.08
CA ASP A 370 -16.15 6.00 -15.71
C ASP A 370 -15.60 4.65 -15.23
N TYR A 371 -14.30 4.44 -15.46
CA TYR A 371 -13.54 3.29 -14.98
C TYR A 371 -12.78 3.62 -13.70
N THR A 372 -13.09 2.91 -12.63
CA THR A 372 -12.30 2.98 -11.40
C THR A 372 -11.40 1.76 -11.24
N PHE A 373 -10.12 1.96 -11.52
CA PHE A 373 -9.06 0.94 -11.46
C PHE A 373 -8.57 0.62 -10.04
N LYS A 374 -9.09 1.29 -9.01
CA LYS A 374 -8.48 1.29 -7.67
C LYS A 374 -9.18 0.41 -6.65
N ARG A 375 -10.45 0.07 -6.87
CA ARG A 375 -11.31 -0.42 -5.78
C ARG A 375 -11.23 -1.92 -5.55
N VAL A 376 -11.30 -2.70 -6.61
CA VAL A 376 -11.19 -4.17 -6.57
C VAL A 376 -9.72 -4.57 -6.75
N GLY A 377 -9.26 -5.58 -6.01
CA GLY A 377 -7.95 -6.18 -6.21
C GLY A 377 -7.90 -7.05 -7.47
N ASP A 378 -6.70 -7.47 -7.87
CA ASP A 378 -6.44 -8.50 -8.88
C ASP A 378 -7.07 -8.30 -10.27
N ASN A 379 -6.42 -7.55 -11.17
CA ASN A 379 -6.75 -7.40 -12.60
C ASN A 379 -8.26 -7.20 -12.92
N MET A 380 -9.07 -6.72 -11.98
CA MET A 380 -10.48 -6.42 -12.16
C MET A 380 -10.69 -4.92 -12.27
N ASP A 381 -11.45 -4.52 -13.28
CA ASP A 381 -11.84 -3.15 -13.52
C ASP A 381 -13.29 -2.94 -13.09
N GLU A 382 -13.55 -1.91 -12.29
CA GLU A 382 -14.90 -1.50 -11.93
C GLU A 382 -15.39 -0.38 -12.86
N TRP A 383 -16.57 -0.60 -13.42
CA TRP A 383 -17.30 0.28 -14.30
C TRP A 383 -18.46 0.92 -13.54
N GLU A 384 -18.40 2.24 -13.34
CA GLU A 384 -19.40 3.00 -12.59
C GLU A 384 -20.28 3.82 -13.52
N VAL A 385 -21.61 3.68 -13.37
CA VAL A 385 -22.59 4.49 -14.08
C VAL A 385 -23.16 5.54 -13.15
N VAL A 386 -22.99 6.81 -13.50
CA VAL A 386 -23.40 7.97 -12.71
C VAL A 386 -24.37 8.84 -13.50
N GLY A 387 -25.47 9.22 -12.84
CA GLY A 387 -26.41 10.22 -13.35
C GLY A 387 -26.51 11.42 -12.41
N PHE A 388 -26.84 12.60 -12.97
CA PHE A 388 -27.26 13.73 -12.16
C PHE A 388 -28.79 13.74 -12.10
N VAL A 389 -29.35 13.64 -10.89
CA VAL A 389 -30.79 13.61 -10.69
C VAL A 389 -31.24 15.03 -10.34
N ASP A 390 -31.76 15.76 -11.33
CA ASP A 390 -32.11 17.18 -11.17
C ASP A 390 -33.14 17.42 -10.06
N ARG A 391 -34.13 16.53 -9.92
CA ARG A 391 -35.11 16.56 -8.82
C ARG A 391 -34.46 16.57 -7.43
N LEU A 392 -33.31 15.91 -7.27
CA LEU A 392 -32.57 15.82 -6.01
C LEU A 392 -31.36 16.77 -5.97
N LYS A 393 -31.09 17.52 -7.05
CA LYS A 393 -29.91 18.37 -7.24
C LYS A 393 -28.58 17.70 -6.83
N LYS A 394 -28.49 16.38 -7.00
CA LYS A 394 -27.38 15.55 -6.54
C LYS A 394 -27.03 14.49 -7.58
N ARG A 395 -25.74 14.20 -7.71
CA ARG A 395 -25.25 13.05 -8.47
C ARG A 395 -25.54 11.76 -7.72
N LYS A 396 -25.85 10.70 -8.45
CA LYS A 396 -26.08 9.35 -7.90
C LYS A 396 -25.34 8.33 -8.76
N SER A 397 -24.54 7.50 -8.11
CA SER A 397 -24.08 6.24 -8.68
C SER A 397 -25.29 5.32 -8.79
N ILE A 398 -25.56 4.82 -9.99
CA ILE A 398 -26.76 4.04 -10.32
C ILE A 398 -26.40 2.56 -10.40
N SER A 399 -25.28 2.24 -11.03
CA SER A 399 -24.83 0.87 -11.26
C SER A 399 -23.33 0.73 -11.11
N HIS A 400 -22.91 -0.46 -10.71
CA HIS A 400 -21.52 -0.90 -10.75
C HIS A 400 -21.43 -2.23 -11.48
N SER A 401 -20.59 -2.30 -12.51
CA SER A 401 -20.23 -3.56 -13.17
C SER A 401 -18.75 -3.84 -12.95
N ILE A 402 -18.37 -5.07 -12.58
CA ILE A 402 -16.98 -5.43 -12.31
C ILE A 402 -16.55 -6.51 -13.27
N SER A 403 -15.42 -6.31 -13.96
CA SER A 403 -14.98 -7.16 -15.06
C SER A 403 -13.49 -7.55 -14.98
N TRP A 404 -13.15 -8.76 -15.46
CA TRP A 404 -11.76 -9.25 -15.61
C TRP A 404 -11.11 -8.90 -16.94
N THR A 405 -11.91 -8.64 -17.98
CA THR A 405 -11.40 -8.26 -19.30
C THR A 405 -12.22 -7.11 -19.89
N LYS A 406 -11.63 -6.33 -20.78
CA LYS A 406 -12.25 -5.16 -21.40
C LYS A 406 -13.27 -5.52 -22.51
N ALA A 407 -14.15 -6.49 -22.27
CA ALA A 407 -15.18 -6.92 -23.21
C ALA A 407 -16.40 -5.98 -23.20
N PHE A 408 -16.23 -4.76 -23.70
CA PHE A 408 -17.19 -3.66 -23.58
C PHE A 408 -18.57 -3.95 -24.20
N SER A 409 -18.64 -4.55 -25.38
CA SER A 409 -19.94 -4.81 -26.03
C SER A 409 -20.82 -5.75 -25.21
N GLN A 410 -20.22 -6.80 -24.64
CA GLN A 410 -20.94 -7.70 -23.74
C GLN A 410 -21.31 -6.99 -22.44
N LEU A 411 -20.43 -6.15 -21.90
CA LEU A 411 -20.71 -5.37 -20.69
C LEU A 411 -21.94 -4.47 -20.89
N PHE A 412 -22.03 -3.73 -22.01
CA PHE A 412 -23.19 -2.90 -22.32
C PHE A 412 -24.47 -3.73 -22.49
N LYS A 413 -24.38 -4.90 -23.14
CA LYS A 413 -25.52 -5.80 -23.27
C LYS A 413 -26.05 -6.24 -21.90
N GLU A 414 -25.20 -6.84 -21.08
CA GLU A 414 -25.58 -7.34 -19.75
C GLU A 414 -26.10 -6.21 -18.86
N PHE A 415 -25.53 -5.01 -18.96
CA PHE A 415 -26.03 -3.83 -18.26
C PHE A 415 -27.46 -3.45 -18.67
N PHE A 416 -27.75 -3.35 -19.98
CA PHE A 416 -29.08 -3.00 -20.47
C PHE A 416 -30.12 -4.07 -20.12
N ASP A 417 -29.79 -5.34 -20.33
CA ASP A 417 -30.66 -6.47 -20.01
C ASP A 417 -30.97 -6.48 -18.50
N THR A 418 -29.96 -6.27 -17.65
CA THR A 418 -30.14 -6.18 -16.19
C THR A 418 -31.02 -4.99 -15.79
N VAL A 419 -30.88 -3.83 -16.44
CA VAL A 419 -31.72 -2.66 -16.14
C VAL A 419 -33.18 -2.94 -16.49
N GLU A 420 -33.44 -3.55 -17.64
CA GLU A 420 -34.80 -3.94 -18.04
C GLU A 420 -35.40 -4.94 -17.04
N ASP A 421 -34.63 -5.97 -16.66
CA ASP A 421 -35.06 -7.00 -15.71
C ASP A 421 -35.39 -6.46 -14.32
N VAL A 422 -34.62 -5.47 -13.84
CA VAL A 422 -34.77 -4.90 -12.50
C VAL A 422 -35.85 -3.83 -12.44
N THR A 423 -35.93 -2.97 -13.46
CA THR A 423 -36.86 -1.84 -13.47
C THR A 423 -38.19 -2.16 -14.15
N GLY A 424 -38.25 -3.26 -14.91
CA GLY A 424 -39.37 -3.59 -15.79
C GLY A 424 -39.50 -2.65 -17.00
N GLN A 425 -38.52 -1.76 -17.23
CA GLN A 425 -38.56 -0.74 -18.27
C GLN A 425 -37.29 -0.80 -19.13
N LYS A 426 -37.48 -0.81 -20.44
CA LYS A 426 -36.38 -0.72 -21.40
C LYS A 426 -35.65 0.59 -21.25
N LEU A 427 -34.32 0.50 -21.31
CA LEU A 427 -33.44 1.64 -21.18
C LEU A 427 -33.34 2.40 -22.51
N LEU A 428 -34.28 3.32 -22.77
CA LEU A 428 -34.42 4.02 -24.07
C LEU A 428 -33.51 5.26 -24.21
N ILE A 429 -33.13 5.61 -25.44
CA ILE A 429 -32.25 6.76 -25.76
C ILE A 429 -32.88 7.58 -26.88
N ALA A 430 -32.94 8.91 -26.71
CA ALA A 430 -33.70 9.82 -27.56
C ALA A 430 -33.45 9.71 -29.07
N PRO A 431 -32.20 9.55 -29.56
CA PRO A 431 -31.95 9.44 -30.99
C PRO A 431 -32.51 8.16 -31.62
N PHE A 432 -32.73 7.11 -30.82
CA PHE A 432 -33.26 5.84 -31.30
C PHE A 432 -34.76 5.67 -30.98
N TYR A 433 -35.26 6.42 -29.98
CA TYR A 433 -36.64 6.38 -29.50
C TYR A 433 -37.08 7.78 -29.07
N LYS A 434 -38.03 8.38 -29.80
CA LYS A 434 -38.40 9.81 -29.66
C LYS A 434 -38.87 10.21 -28.25
N ASP A 435 -39.53 9.30 -27.53
CA ASP A 435 -40.08 9.56 -26.18
C ASP A 435 -39.05 9.39 -25.05
N ALA A 436 -37.81 9.00 -25.36
CA ALA A 436 -36.82 8.71 -24.34
C ALA A 436 -36.20 9.98 -23.75
N GLN A 437 -36.27 10.13 -22.42
CA GLN A 437 -35.73 11.31 -21.73
C GLN A 437 -34.20 11.44 -21.80
N ARG A 438 -33.49 10.31 -21.80
CA ARG A 438 -32.03 10.28 -21.86
C ARG A 438 -31.54 10.57 -23.28
N ARG A 439 -30.58 11.48 -23.38
CA ARG A 439 -30.07 11.99 -24.67
C ARG A 439 -28.74 11.37 -25.06
N ILE A 440 -27.80 11.23 -24.11
CA ILE A 440 -26.40 10.87 -24.43
C ILE A 440 -25.74 9.95 -23.38
N PHE A 441 -24.68 9.28 -23.83
CA PHE A 441 -23.64 8.66 -23.01
C PHE A 441 -22.39 9.53 -23.00
N MET A 442 -21.86 9.80 -21.82
CA MET A 442 -20.61 10.52 -21.62
C MET A 442 -19.52 9.55 -21.18
N LEU A 443 -18.45 9.46 -21.96
CA LEU A 443 -17.28 8.61 -21.68
C LEU A 443 -16.00 9.45 -21.56
N ASP A 444 -14.94 8.87 -21.01
CA ASP A 444 -13.63 9.53 -20.89
C ASP A 444 -12.77 9.47 -22.17
N GLY A 445 -13.27 8.83 -23.24
CA GLY A 445 -12.66 8.85 -24.57
C GLY A 445 -11.80 7.63 -24.92
N GLU A 446 -11.90 6.53 -24.17
CA GLU A 446 -11.25 5.25 -24.51
C GLU A 446 -11.91 4.64 -25.76
N ALA A 447 -11.15 4.50 -26.85
CA ALA A 447 -11.65 4.00 -28.13
C ALA A 447 -12.31 2.60 -28.01
N PRO A 448 -11.68 1.58 -27.39
CA PRO A 448 -12.33 0.29 -27.15
C PRO A 448 -13.70 0.36 -26.48
N GLN A 449 -13.89 1.28 -25.52
CA GLN A 449 -15.16 1.46 -24.83
C GLN A 449 -16.23 2.05 -25.75
N ALA A 450 -15.88 3.11 -26.48
CA ALA A 450 -16.77 3.74 -27.46
C ALA A 450 -17.18 2.74 -28.55
N LEU A 451 -16.21 2.01 -29.13
CA LEU A 451 -16.49 0.99 -30.14
C LEU A 451 -17.33 -0.16 -29.59
N GLY A 452 -17.11 -0.57 -28.34
CA GLY A 452 -17.95 -1.56 -27.66
C GLY A 452 -19.40 -1.11 -27.51
N LEU A 453 -19.63 0.17 -27.17
CA LEU A 453 -20.97 0.76 -27.16
C LEU A 453 -21.56 0.74 -28.57
N GLY A 454 -20.82 1.14 -29.60
CA GLY A 454 -21.31 1.14 -30.99
C GLY A 454 -21.68 -0.25 -31.49
N ALA A 455 -20.90 -1.27 -31.12
CA ALA A 455 -21.18 -2.68 -31.43
C ALA A 455 -22.42 -3.21 -30.70
N PHE A 456 -22.70 -2.73 -29.49
CA PHE A 456 -23.97 -3.01 -28.83
C PHE A 456 -25.13 -2.27 -29.53
N LEU A 457 -24.94 -0.99 -29.85
CA LEU A 457 -25.97 -0.15 -30.47
C LEU A 457 -26.42 -0.68 -31.85
N SER A 458 -25.54 -1.32 -32.61
CA SER A 458 -25.92 -1.95 -33.88
C SER A 458 -26.96 -3.06 -33.72
N THR A 459 -26.98 -3.74 -32.56
CA THR A 459 -27.99 -4.75 -32.23
C THR A 459 -29.23 -4.17 -31.54
N TYR A 460 -29.07 -3.00 -30.91
CA TYR A 460 -30.12 -2.31 -30.16
C TYR A 460 -30.99 -1.40 -31.04
N ASN A 461 -30.39 -0.76 -32.06
CA ASN A 461 -31.08 0.14 -32.97
C ASN A 461 -32.07 -0.64 -33.85
N LYS A 462 -33.28 -0.10 -33.98
CA LYS A 462 -34.30 -0.57 -34.91
C LYS A 462 -34.50 0.53 -35.96
N PRO A 463 -33.92 0.42 -37.16
CA PRO A 463 -33.95 1.48 -38.18
C PRO A 463 -35.36 1.95 -38.53
N GLU A 464 -36.35 1.07 -38.42
CA GLU A 464 -37.76 1.38 -38.68
C GLU A 464 -38.35 2.36 -37.64
N ILE A 465 -37.82 2.32 -36.41
CA ILE A 465 -38.24 3.19 -35.31
C ILE A 465 -37.40 4.48 -35.29
N SER A 466 -36.08 4.34 -35.40
CA SER A 466 -35.16 5.48 -35.30
C SER A 466 -35.09 6.33 -36.55
N GLY A 467 -35.41 5.75 -37.72
CA GLY A 467 -35.18 6.36 -39.03
C GLY A 467 -33.70 6.39 -39.44
N ILE A 468 -32.80 5.75 -38.67
CA ILE A 468 -31.35 5.76 -38.92
C ILE A 468 -30.97 4.49 -39.67
N TRP A 469 -30.83 4.61 -40.99
CA TRP A 469 -30.35 3.57 -41.89
C TRP A 469 -28.86 3.79 -42.15
N THR A 470 -28.03 2.82 -41.80
CA THR A 470 -26.56 2.96 -41.85
C THR A 470 -25.88 1.71 -42.38
N THR A 471 -24.90 1.91 -43.26
CA THR A 471 -24.01 0.86 -43.80
C THR A 471 -22.79 0.60 -42.92
N ASN A 472 -22.43 1.57 -42.04
CA ASN A 472 -21.36 1.43 -41.04
C ASN A 472 -21.92 1.73 -39.64
N PRO A 473 -22.67 0.78 -39.06
CA PRO A 473 -23.52 1.05 -37.91
C PRO A 473 -22.73 1.46 -36.66
N ILE A 474 -21.54 0.91 -36.42
CA ILE A 474 -20.82 1.13 -35.16
C ILE A 474 -20.46 2.62 -34.99
N LYS A 475 -19.71 3.19 -35.94
CA LYS A 475 -19.21 4.57 -35.83
C LYS A 475 -20.32 5.60 -36.02
N GLN A 476 -21.27 5.32 -36.93
CA GLN A 476 -22.35 6.24 -37.24
C GLN A 476 -23.40 6.29 -36.13
N LEU A 477 -23.76 5.17 -35.49
CA LEU A 477 -24.71 5.20 -34.37
C LEU A 477 -24.13 5.94 -33.16
N LEU A 478 -22.80 5.87 -32.96
CA LEU A 478 -22.14 6.61 -31.88
C LEU A 478 -22.26 8.13 -32.05
N SER A 479 -22.22 8.67 -33.28
CA SER A 479 -22.32 10.12 -33.48
C SER A 479 -23.66 10.71 -33.06
N TYR A 480 -24.71 9.90 -32.89
CA TYR A 480 -26.02 10.34 -32.44
C TYR A 480 -26.17 10.41 -30.91
N CYS A 481 -25.32 9.73 -30.13
CA CYS A 481 -25.53 9.61 -28.68
C CYS A 481 -24.26 9.61 -27.83
N LEU A 482 -23.06 9.57 -28.41
CA LEU A 482 -21.81 9.59 -27.68
C LEU A 482 -21.29 11.02 -27.53
N LYS A 483 -20.90 11.37 -26.30
CA LYS A 483 -20.13 12.57 -25.99
C LYS A 483 -18.88 12.17 -25.21
N THR A 484 -17.75 12.79 -25.50
CA THR A 484 -16.51 12.56 -24.75
C THR A 484 -16.24 13.73 -23.82
N CYS A 485 -15.73 13.44 -22.63
CA CYS A 485 -15.36 14.46 -21.65
C CYS A 485 -14.27 15.38 -22.22
N SER A 486 -14.58 16.68 -22.34
CA SER A 486 -13.63 17.67 -22.89
C SER A 486 -12.38 17.81 -22.02
N ILE A 487 -12.53 17.68 -20.69
CA ILE A 487 -11.41 17.77 -19.75
C ILE A 487 -10.44 16.60 -19.96
N HIS A 488 -10.93 15.37 -20.11
CA HIS A 488 -10.07 14.22 -20.39
C HIS A 488 -9.43 14.32 -21.77
N PHE A 489 -10.18 14.77 -22.78
CA PHE A 489 -9.64 15.02 -24.11
C PHE A 489 -8.47 16.03 -24.08
N GLU A 490 -8.66 17.18 -23.41
CA GLU A 490 -7.60 18.18 -23.25
C GLU A 490 -6.43 17.67 -22.41
N ARG A 491 -6.70 16.94 -21.32
CA ARG A 491 -5.66 16.38 -20.44
C ARG A 491 -4.77 15.40 -21.20
N HIS A 492 -5.35 14.49 -21.99
CA HIS A 492 -4.58 13.57 -22.83
C HIS A 492 -3.68 14.29 -23.85
N ILE A 493 -4.10 15.45 -24.36
CA ILE A 493 -3.25 16.28 -25.23
C ILE A 493 -2.16 16.99 -24.40
N ASN A 494 -2.49 17.49 -23.21
CA ASN A 494 -1.51 18.16 -22.34
C ASN A 494 -0.45 17.22 -21.75
N GLU A 495 -0.74 15.93 -21.63
CA GLU A 495 0.18 14.90 -21.14
C GLU A 495 1.15 14.41 -22.24
N MET A 496 1.04 14.93 -23.46
CA MET A 496 2.00 14.64 -24.53
C MET A 496 3.41 15.17 -24.16
N PRO A 497 4.46 14.59 -24.76
CA PRO A 497 5.85 14.97 -24.50
C PRO A 497 6.11 16.50 -24.54
N PRO A 498 6.94 17.04 -23.63
CA PRO A 498 7.13 18.49 -23.45
C PRO A 498 7.88 19.18 -24.60
N ASP A 499 8.51 18.40 -25.49
CA ASP A 499 9.15 18.83 -26.72
C ASP A 499 8.15 19.22 -27.84
N ILE A 500 6.86 18.87 -27.67
CA ILE A 500 5.82 19.31 -28.61
C ILE A 500 5.46 20.78 -28.32
N PRO A 501 5.50 21.66 -29.34
CA PRO A 501 5.15 23.07 -29.17
C PRO A 501 3.73 23.27 -28.64
N LYS A 502 3.55 24.26 -27.75
CA LYS A 502 2.21 24.65 -27.26
C LYS A 502 1.26 25.06 -28.40
N SER A 503 1.77 25.61 -29.49
CA SER A 503 0.99 25.93 -30.70
C SER A 503 0.36 24.69 -31.30
N THR A 504 1.11 23.59 -31.44
CA THR A 504 0.61 22.30 -31.91
C THR A 504 -0.41 21.72 -30.94
N LEU A 505 -0.16 21.76 -29.62
CA LEU A 505 -1.15 21.30 -28.64
C LEU A 505 -2.46 22.11 -28.69
N ASN A 506 -2.39 23.41 -28.96
CA ASN A 506 -3.56 24.27 -29.14
C ASN A 506 -4.28 23.98 -30.46
N LEU A 507 -3.55 23.69 -31.54
CA LEU A 507 -4.10 23.23 -32.80
C LEU A 507 -4.89 21.93 -32.59
N LEU A 508 -4.34 20.93 -31.91
CA LEU A 508 -5.05 19.66 -31.65
C LEU A 508 -6.36 19.85 -30.87
N LYS A 509 -6.42 20.85 -29.97
CA LYS A 509 -7.62 21.18 -29.18
C LYS A 509 -8.66 21.99 -29.96
N SER A 510 -8.24 22.76 -30.97
CA SER A 510 -9.13 23.69 -31.68
C SER A 510 -10.27 22.97 -32.42
N ILE A 511 -10.10 21.69 -32.74
CA ILE A 511 -11.16 20.84 -33.31
C ILE A 511 -12.43 20.82 -32.45
N MET A 512 -12.37 21.02 -31.14
CA MET A 512 -13.57 21.09 -30.29
C MET A 512 -14.45 22.31 -30.58
N HIS A 513 -13.90 23.31 -31.27
CA HIS A 513 -14.54 24.59 -31.52
C HIS A 513 -14.89 24.84 -32.99
N ALA A 514 -14.49 23.94 -33.90
CA ALA A 514 -14.82 24.04 -35.32
C ALA A 514 -16.34 24.02 -35.53
N ARG A 515 -16.84 24.92 -36.39
CA ARG A 515 -18.27 25.17 -36.62
C ARG A 515 -18.70 24.91 -38.06
N THR A 516 -17.76 24.81 -38.99
CA THR A 516 -18.03 24.58 -40.42
C THR A 516 -17.16 23.47 -40.97
N GLN A 517 -17.52 22.95 -42.15
CA GLN A 517 -16.74 21.90 -42.81
C GLN A 517 -15.37 22.44 -43.24
N GLU A 518 -15.30 23.70 -43.69
CA GLU A 518 -14.06 24.36 -44.09
C GLU A 518 -13.08 24.48 -42.93
N GLU A 519 -13.55 24.80 -41.72
CA GLU A 519 -12.71 24.84 -40.52
C GLU A 519 -12.17 23.45 -40.15
N VAL A 520 -12.97 22.40 -40.33
CA VAL A 520 -12.57 21.02 -40.07
C VAL A 520 -11.55 20.55 -41.11
N ASP A 521 -11.76 20.86 -42.38
CA ASP A 521 -10.86 20.48 -43.47
C ASP A 521 -9.51 21.19 -43.32
N ALA A 522 -9.53 22.50 -43.01
CA ALA A 522 -8.33 23.26 -42.70
C ALA A 522 -7.60 22.73 -41.46
N TRP A 523 -8.34 22.25 -40.46
CA TRP A 523 -7.76 21.62 -39.28
C TRP A 523 -7.05 20.30 -39.63
N TRP A 524 -7.68 19.43 -40.43
CA TRP A 524 -7.05 18.19 -40.90
C TRP A 524 -5.78 18.48 -41.70
N GLU A 525 -5.84 19.42 -42.66
CA GLU A 525 -4.69 19.80 -43.46
C GLU A 525 -3.52 20.32 -42.61
N ALA A 526 -3.82 21.10 -41.56
CA ALA A 526 -2.81 21.62 -40.65
C ALA A 526 -2.18 20.52 -39.77
N VAL A 527 -3.00 19.58 -39.28
CA VAL A 527 -2.58 18.52 -38.37
C VAL A 527 -1.85 17.39 -39.10
N GLU A 528 -2.17 17.12 -40.37
CA GLU A 528 -1.47 16.15 -41.21
C GLU A 528 -0.07 16.59 -41.63
N LYS A 529 0.22 17.90 -41.59
CA LYS A 529 1.55 18.47 -41.84
C LYS A 529 2.52 18.30 -40.66
N GLU A 530 2.02 17.92 -39.49
CA GLU A 530 2.85 17.70 -38.30
C GLU A 530 3.73 16.45 -38.46
N THR A 531 5.01 16.56 -38.11
CA THR A 531 6.00 15.49 -38.30
C THR A 531 6.36 14.76 -37.00
N HIS A 532 5.91 15.27 -35.85
CA HIS A 532 6.25 14.71 -34.56
C HIS A 532 5.62 13.31 -34.39
N PRO A 533 6.40 12.23 -34.10
CA PRO A 533 5.91 10.86 -34.10
C PRO A 533 4.68 10.62 -33.22
N THR A 534 4.66 11.22 -32.01
CA THR A 534 3.53 11.14 -31.08
C THR A 534 2.26 11.79 -31.65
N VAL A 535 2.40 12.93 -32.34
CA VAL A 535 1.27 13.64 -32.94
C VAL A 535 0.75 12.82 -34.12
N VAL A 536 1.62 12.37 -35.03
CA VAL A 536 1.24 11.49 -36.15
C VAL A 536 0.51 10.24 -35.67
N ALA A 537 0.99 9.58 -34.60
CA ALA A 537 0.33 8.43 -34.01
C ALA A 537 -1.05 8.78 -33.43
N TRP A 538 -1.18 9.93 -32.75
CA TRP A 538 -2.46 10.41 -32.23
C TRP A 538 -3.45 10.72 -33.36
N VAL A 539 -2.99 11.37 -34.44
CA VAL A 539 -3.79 11.72 -35.63
C VAL A 539 -4.30 10.45 -36.30
N LYS A 540 -3.41 9.49 -36.55
CA LYS A 540 -3.78 8.16 -37.06
C LYS A 540 -4.83 7.50 -36.18
N HIS A 541 -4.63 7.49 -34.86
CA HIS A 541 -5.60 6.94 -33.93
C HIS A 541 -6.97 7.64 -34.01
N LYS A 542 -7.01 8.97 -34.20
CA LYS A 542 -8.27 9.71 -34.37
C LYS A 542 -8.92 9.46 -35.72
N HIS A 543 -8.16 9.31 -36.79
CA HIS A 543 -8.65 8.89 -38.09
C HIS A 543 -9.32 7.50 -38.01
N ASP A 544 -8.63 6.54 -37.39
CA ASP A 544 -9.15 5.18 -37.16
C ASP A 544 -10.40 5.17 -36.27
N ASN A 545 -10.51 6.15 -35.36
CA ASN A 545 -11.60 6.25 -34.37
C ASN A 545 -12.35 7.59 -34.46
N ILE A 546 -12.76 7.98 -35.67
CA ILE A 546 -13.41 9.27 -35.95
C ILE A 546 -14.60 9.60 -35.02
N CYS A 547 -15.31 8.57 -34.53
CA CYS A 547 -16.39 8.72 -33.55
C CYS A 547 -15.98 9.48 -32.28
N LEU A 548 -14.70 9.45 -31.90
CA LEU A 548 -14.19 10.22 -30.75
C LEU A 548 -14.13 11.72 -31.06
N LEU A 549 -13.74 12.12 -32.27
CA LEU A 549 -13.75 13.53 -32.68
C LEU A 549 -15.20 14.04 -32.82
N ASN A 550 -16.07 13.25 -33.43
CA ASN A 550 -17.50 13.56 -33.54
C ASN A 550 -18.18 13.71 -32.17
N SER A 551 -17.63 13.08 -31.12
CA SER A 551 -18.19 13.15 -29.77
C SER A 551 -17.73 14.36 -28.94
N VAL A 552 -16.70 15.09 -29.39
CA VAL A 552 -16.21 16.31 -28.70
C VAL A 552 -16.59 17.60 -29.42
N ASN A 553 -16.96 17.51 -30.71
CA ASN A 553 -17.33 18.65 -31.53
C ASN A 553 -18.83 18.61 -31.87
N LYS A 554 -19.50 19.76 -31.71
CA LYS A 554 -20.95 19.90 -31.95
C LYS A 554 -21.34 19.79 -33.44
N PHE A 555 -20.53 20.35 -34.34
CA PHE A 555 -20.76 20.33 -35.78
C PHE A 555 -20.56 18.93 -36.39
N LEU A 556 -19.56 18.18 -35.91
CA LEU A 556 -19.27 16.81 -36.35
C LEU A 556 -20.19 15.75 -35.73
N SER A 557 -20.95 16.12 -34.71
CA SER A 557 -21.90 15.26 -34.04
C SER A 557 -23.24 15.23 -34.77
N ASN A 558 -23.91 14.07 -34.75
CA ASN A 558 -25.32 13.96 -35.16
C ASN A 558 -26.29 14.13 -33.98
N ILE A 559 -25.79 14.45 -32.78
CA ILE A 559 -26.63 14.87 -31.66
C ILE A 559 -27.25 16.23 -32.02
N SER A 560 -28.56 16.37 -31.84
CA SER A 560 -29.21 17.66 -32.10
C SER A 560 -28.60 18.78 -31.25
N GLU A 561 -28.52 19.98 -31.81
CA GLU A 561 -27.90 21.15 -31.17
C GLU A 561 -28.41 21.39 -29.75
N GLU A 562 -29.73 21.35 -29.55
CA GLU A 562 -30.34 21.48 -28.22
C GLU A 562 -29.85 20.38 -27.25
N ASN A 563 -29.86 19.11 -27.68
CA ASN A 563 -29.43 17.99 -26.85
C ASN A 563 -27.93 18.06 -26.53
N PHE A 564 -27.12 18.55 -27.46
CA PHE A 564 -25.70 18.75 -27.24
C PHE A 564 -25.46 19.83 -26.18
N ASP A 565 -26.22 20.93 -26.20
CA ASP A 565 -26.03 22.08 -25.31
C ASP A 565 -26.55 21.83 -23.88
N ILE A 566 -27.67 21.12 -23.72
CA ILE A 566 -28.24 20.83 -22.38
C ILE A 566 -27.51 19.71 -21.64
N THR A 567 -26.75 18.88 -22.36
CA THR A 567 -26.01 17.75 -21.78
C THR A 567 -24.61 18.18 -21.33
N PRO A 568 -24.04 17.57 -20.27
CA PRO A 568 -22.74 17.97 -19.75
C PRO A 568 -21.63 17.83 -20.80
N ASN A 569 -20.54 18.59 -20.66
CA ASN A 569 -19.32 18.48 -21.50
C ASN A 569 -18.15 17.83 -20.74
N HIS A 570 -18.32 17.51 -19.45
CA HIS A 570 -17.26 17.02 -18.59
C HIS A 570 -17.74 15.89 -17.66
N SER A 571 -16.86 14.95 -17.34
CA SER A 571 -17.09 13.85 -16.41
C SER A 571 -16.74 14.19 -14.95
N ASN A 572 -16.79 15.48 -14.56
CA ASN A 572 -16.66 15.88 -13.15
C ASN A 572 -17.64 15.14 -12.21
N LEU A 573 -18.77 14.65 -12.73
CA LEU A 573 -19.78 13.93 -11.95
C LEU A 573 -19.22 12.61 -11.36
N PRO A 574 -18.66 11.69 -12.15
CA PRO A 574 -17.94 10.54 -11.60
C PRO A 574 -16.59 10.92 -10.96
N GLU A 575 -15.74 11.73 -11.62
CA GLU A 575 -14.35 11.99 -11.20
C GLU A 575 -14.23 12.61 -9.80
N SER A 576 -15.07 13.61 -9.49
CA SER A 576 -15.09 14.26 -8.15
C SER A 576 -15.54 13.33 -7.03
N GLY A 577 -16.08 12.16 -7.36
CA GLY A 577 -16.54 11.18 -6.40
C GLY A 577 -15.55 10.12 -5.99
N HIS A 578 -14.54 9.87 -6.80
CA HIS A 578 -13.57 8.81 -6.53
C HIS A 578 -12.81 9.01 -5.23
N PRO A 579 -12.32 10.22 -4.88
CA PRO A 579 -11.59 10.40 -3.62
C PRO A 579 -12.44 10.07 -2.39
N GLY A 580 -13.67 10.59 -2.33
CA GLY A 580 -14.61 10.31 -1.24
C GLY A 580 -14.99 8.83 -1.18
N ARG A 581 -15.24 8.21 -2.34
CA ARG A 581 -15.57 6.79 -2.44
C ARG A 581 -14.42 5.88 -2.00
N ASN A 582 -13.19 6.22 -2.38
CA ASN A 582 -11.99 5.48 -1.97
C ASN A 582 -11.76 5.60 -0.46
N ALA A 583 -12.00 6.79 0.11
CA ALA A 583 -11.93 7.00 1.55
C ALA A 583 -13.00 6.21 2.33
N GLU A 584 -14.24 6.18 1.82
CA GLU A 584 -15.37 5.47 2.44
C GLU A 584 -15.24 3.95 2.34
N THR A 585 -14.94 3.44 1.14
CA THR A 585 -15.05 1.99 0.86
C THR A 585 -13.71 1.27 0.93
N GLY A 586 -12.59 1.94 0.64
CA GLY A 586 -11.25 1.38 0.54
C GLY A 586 -10.80 1.13 -0.91
N ILE A 587 -9.55 0.69 -1.08
CA ILE A 587 -8.92 0.35 -2.37
C ILE A 587 -8.34 -1.07 -2.32
N LYS A 588 -8.19 -1.71 -3.48
CA LYS A 588 -7.63 -3.07 -3.68
C LYS A 588 -8.26 -4.13 -2.78
N MET A 589 -9.59 -4.19 -2.75
CA MET A 589 -10.34 -5.13 -1.91
C MET A 589 -10.74 -6.41 -2.68
N PRO A 590 -10.94 -7.54 -1.98
CA PRO A 590 -11.56 -8.73 -2.57
C PRO A 590 -12.94 -8.41 -3.18
N LEU A 591 -13.31 -9.13 -4.25
CA LEU A 591 -14.47 -8.82 -5.08
C LEU A 591 -15.79 -8.73 -4.30
N LEU A 592 -16.12 -9.76 -3.52
CA LEU A 592 -17.36 -9.81 -2.74
C LEU A 592 -17.38 -8.70 -1.68
N THR A 593 -16.23 -8.40 -1.07
CA THR A 593 -16.14 -7.31 -0.09
C THR A 593 -16.42 -5.96 -0.74
N ALA A 594 -15.90 -5.72 -1.95
CA ALA A 594 -16.18 -4.50 -2.69
C ALA A 594 -17.68 -4.37 -3.04
N ILE A 595 -18.31 -5.47 -3.47
CA ILE A 595 -19.75 -5.50 -3.78
C ILE A 595 -20.60 -5.17 -2.56
N LEU A 596 -20.39 -5.88 -1.44
CA LEU A 596 -21.20 -5.70 -0.22
C LEU A 596 -21.04 -4.30 0.39
N LYS A 597 -19.84 -3.71 0.30
CA LYS A 597 -19.64 -2.30 0.70
C LYS A 597 -20.33 -1.31 -0.24
N SER A 598 -20.43 -1.62 -1.54
CA SER A 598 -21.24 -0.79 -2.44
C SER A 598 -22.71 -0.85 -2.02
N GLN A 599 -23.21 -2.05 -1.71
CA GLN A 599 -24.59 -2.27 -1.28
C GLN A 599 -24.92 -1.46 -0.01
N GLU A 600 -24.08 -1.54 1.03
CA GLU A 600 -24.27 -0.79 2.27
C GLU A 600 -24.38 0.73 2.01
N ARG A 601 -23.46 1.25 1.20
CA ARG A 601 -23.44 2.67 0.81
C ARG A 601 -24.68 3.05 0.00
N ASP A 602 -25.11 2.21 -0.93
CA ASP A 602 -26.29 2.48 -1.75
C ASP A 602 -27.59 2.42 -0.92
N ASN A 603 -27.68 1.50 0.05
CA ASN A 603 -28.76 1.45 1.03
C ASN A 603 -28.85 2.75 1.85
N ILE A 604 -27.71 3.32 2.27
CA ILE A 604 -27.68 4.64 2.93
C ILE A 604 -28.20 5.72 1.99
N LYS A 605 -27.72 5.78 0.73
CA LYS A 605 -28.17 6.80 -0.25
C LYS A 605 -29.66 6.71 -0.56
N VAL A 606 -30.23 5.51 -0.52
CA VAL A 606 -31.66 5.23 -0.71
C VAL A 606 -32.48 5.72 0.47
N ARG A 607 -32.03 5.44 1.70
CA ARG A 607 -32.64 5.98 2.92
C ARG A 607 -32.59 7.50 2.95
N GLU A 608 -31.46 8.11 2.58
CA GLU A 608 -31.34 9.56 2.42
C GLU A 608 -32.37 10.10 1.42
N MET A 609 -32.51 9.46 0.26
CA MET A 609 -33.44 9.90 -0.79
C MET A 609 -34.90 9.84 -0.31
N SER A 610 -35.28 8.73 0.31
CA SER A 610 -36.62 8.55 0.89
C SER A 610 -36.89 9.58 2.00
N GLY A 611 -35.88 9.87 2.82
CA GLY A 611 -35.94 10.90 3.86
C GLY A 611 -36.10 12.32 3.30
N VAL A 612 -35.47 12.64 2.16
CA VAL A 612 -35.68 13.94 1.48
C VAL A 612 -37.11 14.07 0.99
N GLU A 613 -37.68 13.02 0.40
CA GLU A 613 -39.06 13.04 -0.11
C GLU A 613 -40.10 13.08 1.02
N THR A 614 -39.84 12.39 2.13
CA THR A 614 -40.76 12.32 3.28
C THR A 614 -40.69 13.58 4.15
N ASN A 615 -39.49 14.06 4.45
CA ASN A 615 -39.27 15.16 5.40
C ASN A 615 -39.16 16.53 4.72
N ALA A 616 -39.10 16.59 3.38
CA ALA A 616 -38.89 17.80 2.59
C ALA A 616 -37.59 18.58 2.93
N ILE A 617 -36.61 17.93 3.55
CA ILE A 617 -35.32 18.52 3.93
C ILE A 617 -34.21 17.95 3.03
N MET A 618 -33.46 18.82 2.37
CA MET A 618 -32.38 18.45 1.45
C MET A 618 -31.07 19.15 1.82
N SER A 619 -30.02 18.37 2.08
CA SER A 619 -28.70 18.88 2.53
C SER A 619 -28.01 19.81 1.53
N LYS A 620 -28.30 19.68 0.23
CA LYS A 620 -27.77 20.54 -0.85
C LYS A 620 -28.89 21.14 -1.71
N ARG A 621 -29.92 21.68 -1.07
CA ARG A 621 -31.10 22.29 -1.73
C ARG A 621 -30.76 23.34 -2.80
N TRP A 622 -29.65 24.05 -2.65
CA TRP A 622 -29.23 25.13 -3.54
C TRP A 622 -28.16 24.70 -4.56
N ASN A 623 -28.01 23.40 -4.83
CA ASN A 623 -27.02 22.90 -5.80
C ASN A 623 -27.59 22.75 -7.22
N ASP A 624 -28.35 23.74 -7.69
CA ASP A 624 -28.88 23.76 -9.06
C ASP A 624 -27.83 24.19 -10.09
N SER A 625 -28.23 24.31 -11.35
CA SER A 625 -27.36 24.71 -12.45
C SER A 625 -26.78 26.11 -12.27
N ALA A 626 -27.57 27.07 -11.74
CA ALA A 626 -27.15 28.45 -11.56
C ALA A 626 -26.06 28.58 -10.48
N GLU A 627 -26.29 28.02 -9.30
CA GLU A 627 -25.30 28.06 -8.21
C GLU A 627 -24.04 27.28 -8.57
N ARG A 628 -24.14 26.15 -9.28
CA ARG A 628 -22.96 25.43 -9.77
C ARG A 628 -22.13 26.27 -10.74
N LYS A 629 -22.77 27.00 -11.67
CA LYS A 629 -22.07 27.92 -12.59
C LYS A 629 -21.36 29.04 -11.83
N LYS A 630 -22.04 29.66 -10.86
CA LYS A 630 -21.47 30.70 -9.97
C LYS A 630 -20.24 30.19 -9.21
N LEU A 631 -20.37 29.06 -8.52
CA LEU A 631 -19.25 28.45 -7.77
C LEU A 631 -18.10 28.03 -8.71
N SER A 632 -18.40 27.57 -9.92
CA SER A 632 -17.37 27.25 -10.91
C SER A 632 -16.63 28.49 -11.41
N ALA A 633 -17.33 29.59 -11.64
CA ALA A 633 -16.71 30.87 -12.02
C ALA A 633 -15.81 31.41 -10.90
N GLN A 634 -16.29 31.37 -9.65
CA GLN A 634 -15.50 31.75 -8.48
C GLN A 634 -14.22 30.91 -8.34
N ARG A 635 -14.32 29.58 -8.54
CA ARG A 635 -13.13 28.71 -8.53
C ARG A 635 -12.13 29.09 -9.63
N LYS A 636 -12.59 29.38 -10.85
CA LYS A 636 -11.71 29.83 -11.94
C LYS A 636 -10.98 31.12 -11.60
N ILE A 637 -11.69 32.11 -11.04
CA ILE A 637 -11.11 33.39 -10.61
C ILE A 637 -10.05 33.15 -9.53
N TRP A 638 -10.36 32.31 -8.54
CA TRP A 638 -9.42 31.98 -7.46
C TRP A 638 -8.17 31.25 -7.97
N THR A 639 -8.33 30.28 -8.88
CA THR A 639 -7.21 29.57 -9.49
C THR A 639 -6.36 30.50 -10.34
N ALA A 640 -6.96 31.41 -11.12
CA ALA A 640 -6.23 32.41 -11.88
C ALA A 640 -5.43 33.34 -10.97
N ARG A 641 -6.03 33.79 -9.86
CA ARG A 641 -5.33 34.63 -8.87
C ARG A 641 -4.13 33.92 -8.26
N LYS A 642 -4.29 32.66 -7.84
CA LYS A 642 -3.18 31.86 -7.31
C LYS A 642 -2.08 31.58 -8.34
N ALA A 643 -2.45 31.39 -9.61
CA ALA A 643 -1.47 31.20 -10.66
C ALA A 643 -0.65 32.49 -10.87
N ALA A 644 -1.30 33.65 -10.89
CA ALA A 644 -0.62 34.95 -10.95
C ALA A 644 0.31 35.15 -9.73
N GLU A 645 -0.19 34.93 -8.51
CA GLU A 645 0.61 35.00 -7.27
C GLU A 645 1.86 34.09 -7.35
N ARG A 646 1.72 32.88 -7.90
CA ARG A 646 2.86 31.95 -8.07
C ARG A 646 3.84 32.42 -9.14
N THR A 647 3.36 32.97 -10.25
CA THR A 647 4.21 33.54 -11.31
C THR A 647 5.02 34.71 -10.78
N ASP A 648 4.41 35.60 -9.99
CA ASP A 648 5.10 36.72 -9.36
C ASP A 648 6.19 36.23 -8.39
N GLN A 649 5.88 35.21 -7.58
CA GLN A 649 6.86 34.58 -6.68
C GLN A 649 8.04 33.94 -7.43
N LEU A 650 7.78 33.25 -8.55
CA LEU A 650 8.84 32.67 -9.38
C LEU A 650 9.71 33.76 -10.01
N SER A 651 9.10 34.82 -10.54
CA SER A 651 9.85 35.96 -11.09
C SER A 651 10.73 36.62 -10.02
N SER A 652 10.24 36.74 -8.78
CA SER A 652 11.04 37.26 -7.67
C SER A 652 12.18 36.31 -7.30
N TYR A 653 11.94 35.00 -7.28
CA TYR A 653 12.98 33.99 -7.02
C TYR A 653 14.09 34.02 -8.08
N ASP A 654 13.72 34.09 -9.36
CA ASP A 654 14.69 34.17 -10.47
C ASP A 654 15.55 35.43 -10.36
N SER A 655 14.94 36.57 -9.98
CA SER A 655 15.69 37.82 -9.76
C SER A 655 16.70 37.72 -8.60
N LEU A 656 16.34 37.02 -7.52
CA LEU A 656 17.24 36.77 -6.39
C LEU A 656 18.34 35.78 -6.72
N GLN A 657 18.08 34.78 -7.58
CA GLN A 657 19.13 33.86 -8.05
C GLN A 657 20.18 34.60 -8.88
N VAL A 658 19.75 35.48 -9.79
CA VAL A 658 20.67 36.31 -10.59
C VAL A 658 21.53 37.20 -9.68
N ALA A 659 20.93 37.84 -8.66
CA ALA A 659 21.67 38.66 -7.70
C ALA A 659 22.71 37.84 -6.93
N ARG A 660 22.32 36.67 -6.39
CA ARG A 660 23.23 35.76 -5.68
C ARG A 660 24.38 35.28 -6.57
N ASP A 661 24.10 34.91 -7.81
CA ASP A 661 25.13 34.41 -8.73
C ASP A 661 26.13 35.53 -9.08
N SER A 662 25.67 36.79 -9.15
CA SER A 662 26.54 37.98 -9.27
C SER A 662 27.43 38.15 -8.04
N GLU A 663 26.86 38.09 -6.83
CA GLU A 663 27.62 38.20 -5.57
C GLU A 663 28.68 37.09 -5.43
N VAL A 664 28.34 35.85 -5.81
CA VAL A 664 29.30 34.72 -5.78
C VAL A 664 30.45 34.95 -6.77
N GLN A 665 30.18 35.51 -7.95
CA GLN A 665 31.22 35.87 -8.91
C GLN A 665 32.14 36.97 -8.37
N GLU A 666 31.56 38.01 -7.74
CA GLU A 666 32.32 39.09 -7.11
C GLU A 666 33.19 38.59 -5.95
N GLN A 667 32.66 37.73 -5.08
CA GLN A 667 33.44 37.11 -4.00
C GLN A 667 34.56 36.22 -4.53
N SER A 668 34.31 35.44 -5.59
CA SER A 668 35.35 34.62 -6.22
C SER A 668 36.46 35.47 -6.84
N ALA A 669 36.12 36.61 -7.44
CA ALA A 669 37.10 37.54 -8.01
C ALA A 669 37.94 38.20 -6.90
N SER A 670 37.30 38.63 -5.81
CA SER A 670 37.98 39.16 -4.62
C SER A 670 38.96 38.15 -4.02
N LEU A 671 38.55 36.89 -3.87
CA LEU A 671 39.41 35.83 -3.33
C LEU A 671 40.62 35.55 -4.22
N GLU A 672 40.45 35.58 -5.54
CA GLU A 672 41.56 35.40 -6.48
C GLU A 672 42.54 36.58 -6.42
N ARG A 673 42.01 37.81 -6.34
CA ARG A 673 42.81 39.03 -6.16
C ARG A 673 43.62 38.98 -4.86
N GLN A 674 43.02 38.52 -3.76
CA GLN A 674 43.72 38.33 -2.50
C GLN A 674 44.90 37.36 -2.64
N LYS A 675 44.72 36.21 -3.32
CA LYS A 675 45.82 35.26 -3.56
C LYS A 675 46.95 35.87 -4.38
N GLU A 676 46.63 36.66 -5.40
CA GLU A 676 47.63 37.38 -6.20
C GLU A 676 48.46 38.32 -5.33
N LEU A 677 47.81 39.11 -4.47
CA LEU A 677 48.47 40.03 -3.54
C LEU A 677 49.36 39.28 -2.53
N GLU A 678 48.90 38.15 -1.99
CA GLU A 678 49.69 37.30 -1.08
C GLU A 678 50.95 36.72 -1.76
N VAL A 679 50.85 36.34 -3.03
CA VAL A 679 52.00 35.88 -3.82
C VAL A 679 53.00 37.02 -4.05
N GLN A 680 52.51 38.23 -4.37
CA GLN A 680 53.36 39.41 -4.53
C GLN A 680 54.09 39.76 -3.22
N ILE A 681 53.39 39.74 -2.08
CA ILE A 681 54.00 39.96 -0.76
C ILE A 681 55.09 38.93 -0.49
N LYS A 682 54.84 37.64 -0.75
CA LYS A 682 55.86 36.58 -0.55
C LYS A 682 57.09 36.80 -1.43
N SER A 683 56.90 37.14 -2.71
CA SER A 683 58.00 37.44 -3.62
C SER A 683 58.83 38.64 -3.15
N LEU A 684 58.19 39.70 -2.69
CA LEU A 684 58.86 40.89 -2.16
C LEU A 684 59.60 40.58 -0.84
N GLN A 685 59.03 39.75 0.03
CA GLN A 685 59.69 39.26 1.26
C GLN A 685 60.91 38.39 0.95
N GLU A 686 60.87 37.57 -0.10
CA GLU A 686 62.01 36.77 -0.57
C GLU A 686 63.13 37.67 -1.10
N GLN A 687 62.79 38.67 -1.93
CA GLN A 687 63.73 39.65 -2.47
C GLN A 687 64.38 40.51 -1.38
N MET A 688 63.61 40.93 -0.36
CA MET A 688 64.14 41.63 0.82
C MET A 688 65.15 40.81 1.64
N LYS A 689 65.05 39.48 1.65
CA LYS A 689 66.03 38.62 2.34
C LYS A 689 67.37 38.57 1.59
N ILE A 690 67.33 38.73 0.28
CA ILE A 690 68.50 38.73 -0.61
C ILE A 690 69.18 40.11 -0.58
N ASP A 691 68.39 41.19 -0.59
CA ASP A 691 68.89 42.56 -0.70
C ASP A 691 68.50 43.43 0.51
N LYS A 692 69.37 43.45 1.54
CA LYS A 692 69.06 43.98 2.88
C LYS A 692 68.97 45.52 2.99
N HIS A 693 69.13 46.27 1.91
CA HIS A 693 69.29 47.74 1.95
C HIS A 693 68.21 48.59 1.23
N HIS A 694 67.10 48.02 0.75
CA HIS A 694 66.01 48.82 0.16
C HIS A 694 64.85 49.06 1.14
N SER A 695 64.63 50.32 1.55
CA SER A 695 63.46 50.74 2.36
C SER A 695 62.14 50.60 1.61
N ASP A 696 62.18 50.71 0.29
CA ASP A 696 60.99 50.83 -0.57
C ASP A 696 60.14 49.55 -0.60
N PHE A 697 60.77 48.38 -0.40
CA PHE A 697 60.05 47.10 -0.32
C PHE A 697 59.17 46.99 0.93
N LYS A 698 59.53 47.67 2.03
CA LYS A 698 58.70 47.68 3.24
C LYS A 698 57.42 48.48 3.03
N GLU A 699 57.52 49.65 2.40
CA GLU A 699 56.36 50.49 2.09
C GLU A 699 55.41 49.77 1.12
N LEU A 700 55.95 49.10 0.10
CA LEU A 700 55.13 48.35 -0.85
C LEU A 700 54.41 47.15 -0.22
N ILE A 701 55.05 46.44 0.71
CA ILE A 701 54.39 45.34 1.45
C ILE A 701 53.26 45.88 2.35
N VAL A 702 53.45 47.03 3.00
CA VAL A 702 52.39 47.64 3.84
C VAL A 702 51.18 48.02 2.99
N GLU A 703 51.40 48.57 1.79
CA GLU A 703 50.32 48.92 0.87
C GLU A 703 49.55 47.69 0.36
N LEU A 704 50.26 46.62 -0.03
CA LEU A 704 49.62 45.37 -0.44
C LEU A 704 48.85 44.68 0.69
N CYS A 705 49.32 44.78 1.94
CA CYS A 705 48.57 44.32 3.11
C CYS A 705 47.27 45.11 3.32
N ARG A 706 47.29 46.42 3.05
CA ARG A 706 46.11 47.29 3.11
C ARG A 706 45.08 46.89 2.06
N GLU A 707 45.51 46.60 0.83
CA GLU A 707 44.65 46.09 -0.24
C GLU A 707 44.02 44.73 0.12
N ILE A 708 44.77 43.83 0.77
CA ILE A 708 44.22 42.54 1.25
C ILE A 708 43.10 42.75 2.29
N ASP A 709 43.26 43.72 3.19
CA ASP A 709 42.24 43.99 4.21
C ASP A 709 40.99 44.65 3.59
N GLU A 710 41.15 45.50 2.57
CA GLU A 710 40.02 46.03 1.78
C GLU A 710 39.25 44.91 1.05
N GLU A 711 39.94 43.92 0.47
CA GLU A 711 39.31 42.75 -0.16
C GLU A 711 38.57 41.86 0.85
N LYS A 712 39.13 41.68 2.07
CA LYS A 712 38.43 40.95 3.14
C LYS A 712 37.17 41.66 3.62
N ASP A 713 37.19 43.01 3.66
CA ASP A 713 36.02 43.81 4.00
C ASP A 713 34.92 43.71 2.93
N LEU A 714 35.30 43.54 1.65
CA LEU A 714 34.36 43.26 0.56
C LEU A 714 33.75 41.85 0.66
N GLN A 715 34.49 40.86 1.17
CA GLN A 715 33.99 39.50 1.39
C GLN A 715 33.05 39.37 2.59
N GLN A 716 33.10 40.31 3.55
CA GLN A 716 32.24 40.31 4.76
C GLN A 716 30.92 41.06 4.57
N LYS A 717 30.80 41.89 3.53
CA LYS A 717 29.56 42.56 3.12
C LYS A 717 28.69 41.62 2.31
#